data_AF-A0A225X3F8-F1
#
_entry.id   AF-A0A225X3F8-F1
#
_cell.length_a   1.000
_cell.length_b   1.000
_cell.length_c   1.000
_cell.angle_alpha   90.00
_cell.angle_beta   90.00
_cell.angle_gamma   90.00
#
_symmetry.space_group_name_H-M   'P 1'
#
loop_
_entity.id
_entity.type
_entity.pdbx_description
1 polymer ?
#
loop_
_entity_poly.entity_id
_entity_poly.type
_entity_poly.pdbx_seq_one_letter_code
_entity_poly.pdbx_strand_id
1 'polypeptide(L)'
;MSISEPRVVNSGMAQGEFMRRTIIRKTGNKSSSFPRENISDDFYSPEDFRIGGELRLYGRIFHIVDCDAATRNFYVEAMGEVLETPRMYPDESSSKMDEVEELKNQLRVRTRAIDASKAEATRKFHDLSQKVLRFYASWHDDHPLYPETRHFVLHYYLCDDTVEIVEARNGSRERGRGNFGVLLSRRKLTRDSTGNNQQNDDDVRYFITDRDLRCGEWINVFSRQLLLEDCDAFTRDYYLETHGITQEKFEPPASEEPEATAKWKLFQSTQKPPAPFASNGRGSSGYSVNNNNSCMQGGLVAPIPGNQSGGRSSVSPLCREDDLDGKHLRFRARFQGLPSGDMNAQREFVVTYFLEDETMAVFEPRVRNSGVLGGRFLDRARFRKDPKLTQNLKPHEATTPLHYQASDMYVGAVLIFEFSPHQRLELVEADAQTLSFCESHPEVFRFSDSSAVLAFTAKLWMNGPRNVDLRREWRQLDRSKSRFVSLEEMKNVLNRAGLTSGMNEQQKLTLFRRFRNDTESDNNQNQEEPLFAYDDFCDFLSALVTKPPTHEEREDAAQSVSWRLMKIPRLRQLLSIAGANYDLISVSDLLRVMTDRSMALSKPEIDVLTSRYASNNGRIDIHRLCDFIFQLPVNHEEVVDPTDVDFSLNFPDKGDEALPPGSARSTDRSVIKPDRTYTTPMSARKTVENKQTLQPLADPRVVSLLQRVFGNQKYQLRRALRERDVEKNGILHEDEFMDALLSVAPQLSDDDSYLLADVFFPTTNCIVDYPVLLDSAFQKR
;
A
#
# COMPACT_ATOMS: atom_id res chain seq x y z
N MET A 1 -41.81 55.66 -14.80
CA MET A 1 -40.79 56.48 -14.12
C MET A 1 -39.53 55.64 -13.92
N SER A 2 -38.35 56.20 -14.14
CA SER A 2 -37.04 55.61 -13.85
C SER A 2 -36.13 56.69 -13.26
N ILE A 3 -35.23 56.31 -12.35
CA ILE A 3 -34.28 57.24 -11.71
C ILE A 3 -32.89 56.62 -11.81
N SER A 4 -31.89 57.42 -12.15
CA SER A 4 -30.49 57.00 -12.22
C SER A 4 -29.59 58.02 -11.56
N GLU A 5 -28.61 57.55 -10.80
CA GLU A 5 -27.58 58.37 -10.20
C GLU A 5 -26.41 58.56 -11.19
N PRO A 6 -25.99 59.80 -11.49
CA PRO A 6 -24.84 60.04 -12.34
C PRO A 6 -23.55 59.57 -11.65
N ARG A 7 -22.60 59.06 -12.44
CA ARG A 7 -21.29 58.64 -11.91
C ARG A 7 -20.42 59.85 -11.59
N VAL A 8 -20.00 59.96 -10.33
CA VAL A 8 -19.06 60.95 -9.81
C VAL A 8 -17.75 60.24 -9.49
N VAL A 9 -16.67 60.66 -10.13
CA VAL A 9 -15.35 60.07 -9.95
C VAL A 9 -14.90 60.25 -8.50
N ASN A 10 -14.40 59.17 -7.88
CA ASN A 10 -13.93 59.14 -6.48
C ASN A 10 -15.01 59.34 -5.40
N SER A 11 -16.29 59.16 -5.72
CA SER A 11 -17.37 59.21 -4.71
C SER A 11 -17.34 58.05 -3.70
N GLY A 12 -16.72 56.91 -4.08
CA GLY A 12 -16.68 55.70 -3.26
C GLY A 12 -18.03 54.98 -3.10
N MET A 13 -19.11 55.50 -3.69
CA MET A 13 -20.44 54.90 -3.65
C MET A 13 -20.71 54.07 -4.91
N ALA A 14 -21.55 53.04 -4.79
CA ALA A 14 -22.02 52.26 -5.92
C ALA A 14 -23.07 53.07 -6.71
N GLN A 15 -22.66 53.66 -7.83
CA GLN A 15 -23.47 54.58 -8.63
C GLN A 15 -24.00 53.92 -9.92
N GLY A 16 -25.21 54.30 -10.34
CA GLY A 16 -25.85 53.77 -11.54
C GLY A 16 -27.38 53.86 -11.50
N GLU A 17 -28.06 52.84 -12.04
CA GLU A 17 -29.52 52.78 -12.02
C GLU A 17 -30.04 52.73 -10.58
N PHE A 18 -30.76 53.77 -10.18
CA PHE A 18 -31.30 53.91 -8.83
C PHE A 18 -32.71 53.30 -8.72
N MET A 19 -33.50 53.41 -9.79
CA MET A 19 -34.84 52.84 -9.89
C MET A 19 -35.19 52.49 -11.34
N ARG A 20 -35.52 51.21 -11.55
CA ARG A 20 -35.95 50.70 -12.86
C ARG A 20 -37.25 51.29 -13.35
N ARG A 21 -37.41 51.32 -14.67
CA ARG A 21 -38.61 51.84 -15.35
C ARG A 21 -39.87 51.11 -14.91
N THR A 22 -40.68 51.76 -14.06
CA THR A 22 -41.93 51.20 -13.50
C THR A 22 -43.01 52.28 -13.39
N ILE A 23 -44.29 51.91 -13.44
CA ILE A 23 -45.42 52.81 -13.16
C ILE A 23 -45.61 52.90 -11.64
N ILE A 24 -45.69 54.12 -11.09
CA ILE A 24 -45.71 54.36 -9.64
C ILE A 24 -46.99 55.09 -9.26
N ARG A 25 -47.60 54.68 -8.14
CA ARG A 25 -48.79 55.31 -7.56
C ARG A 25 -48.41 56.42 -6.57
N LYS A 26 -49.17 57.52 -6.56
CA LYS A 26 -49.03 58.61 -5.60
C LYS A 26 -49.41 58.09 -4.20
N THR A 27 -48.58 58.31 -3.20
CA THR A 27 -48.80 57.81 -1.83
C THR A 27 -49.64 58.73 -0.95
N GLY A 28 -50.47 59.61 -1.54
CA GLY A 28 -50.89 60.87 -0.92
C GLY A 28 -52.37 61.20 -0.75
N ASN A 29 -53.36 60.38 -1.16
CA ASN A 29 -54.79 60.70 -0.94
C ASN A 29 -55.50 59.60 -0.12
N LYS A 30 -55.30 59.60 1.20
CA LYS A 30 -56.28 59.01 2.14
C LYS A 30 -57.33 60.07 2.51
N SER A 31 -58.13 60.52 1.55
CA SER A 31 -59.38 61.22 1.84
C SER A 31 -60.53 60.21 1.84
N SER A 32 -61.13 60.02 3.01
CA SER A 32 -62.32 59.20 3.23
C SER A 32 -63.55 59.82 2.57
N SER A 33 -63.82 59.52 1.30
CA SER A 33 -65.16 59.64 0.71
C SER A 33 -65.18 58.90 -0.63
N PHE A 34 -66.08 57.91 -0.76
CA PHE A 34 -66.65 57.23 -1.94
C PHE A 34 -65.88 57.19 -3.28
N PRO A 35 -65.95 56.07 -4.04
CA PRO A 35 -65.13 55.87 -5.23
C PRO A 35 -65.46 56.91 -6.30
N ARG A 36 -64.55 57.84 -6.56
CA ARG A 36 -64.59 58.63 -7.80
C ARG A 36 -64.11 57.74 -8.94
N GLU A 37 -64.91 57.63 -9.99
CA GLU A 37 -64.69 56.78 -11.16
C GLU A 37 -63.49 57.17 -12.06
N ASN A 38 -62.47 57.86 -11.54
CA ASN A 38 -61.30 58.29 -12.29
C ASN A 38 -60.01 57.61 -11.79
N ILE A 39 -59.66 56.49 -12.43
CA ILE A 39 -58.43 55.69 -12.20
C ILE A 39 -57.13 56.48 -12.50
N SER A 40 -57.23 57.66 -13.14
CA SER A 40 -56.09 58.48 -13.54
C SER A 40 -55.40 59.26 -12.41
N ASP A 41 -56.07 59.47 -11.27
CA ASP A 41 -55.58 60.36 -10.21
C ASP A 41 -54.62 59.65 -9.22
N ASP A 42 -54.57 58.32 -9.28
CA ASP A 42 -53.74 57.48 -8.40
C ASP A 42 -52.28 57.37 -8.88
N PHE A 43 -51.96 57.79 -10.10
CA PHE A 43 -50.63 57.63 -10.71
C PHE A 43 -49.98 58.98 -11.00
N TYR A 44 -48.64 59.03 -10.95
CA TYR A 44 -47.91 60.24 -11.32
C TYR A 44 -48.18 60.63 -12.77
N SER A 45 -48.61 61.87 -12.95
CA SER A 45 -48.89 62.51 -14.23
C SER A 45 -47.81 63.57 -14.52
N PRO A 46 -47.68 64.04 -15.77
CA PRO A 46 -46.74 65.12 -16.08
C PRO A 46 -46.93 66.35 -15.17
N GLU A 47 -48.15 66.72 -14.79
CA GLU A 47 -48.40 67.89 -13.92
C GLU A 47 -47.67 67.85 -12.56
N ASP A 48 -47.30 66.66 -12.08
CA ASP A 48 -46.61 66.48 -10.80
C ASP A 48 -45.10 66.76 -10.85
N PHE A 49 -44.50 66.97 -12.04
CA PHE A 49 -43.06 67.15 -12.22
C PHE A 49 -42.68 68.60 -12.55
N ARG A 50 -42.79 69.48 -11.56
CA ARG A 50 -42.42 70.90 -11.68
C ARG A 50 -41.04 71.17 -11.10
N ILE A 51 -40.27 72.04 -11.76
CA ILE A 51 -38.98 72.54 -11.22
C ILE A 51 -39.26 73.25 -9.89
N GLY A 52 -38.48 72.93 -8.86
CA GLY A 52 -38.69 73.38 -7.48
C GLY A 52 -39.67 72.54 -6.67
N GLY A 53 -40.38 71.61 -7.30
CA GLY A 53 -41.31 70.69 -6.66
C GLY A 53 -40.62 69.53 -5.92
N GLU A 54 -41.36 68.93 -4.99
CA GLU A 54 -40.94 67.74 -4.23
C GLU A 54 -41.62 66.49 -4.75
N LEU A 55 -40.83 65.47 -5.08
CA LEU A 55 -41.30 64.17 -5.52
C LEU A 55 -41.02 63.12 -4.43
N ARG A 56 -42.08 62.58 -3.83
CA ARG A 56 -41.99 61.61 -2.73
C ARG A 56 -42.10 60.18 -3.24
N LEU A 57 -41.01 59.43 -3.26
CA LEU A 57 -40.97 58.06 -3.79
C LEU A 57 -40.31 57.13 -2.78
N TYR A 58 -40.97 56.00 -2.47
CA TYR A 58 -40.43 54.97 -1.57
C TYR A 58 -39.85 55.51 -0.25
N GLY A 59 -40.51 56.52 0.34
CA GLY A 59 -40.08 57.15 1.59
C GLY A 59 -38.94 58.17 1.47
N ARG A 60 -38.46 58.45 0.26
CA ARG A 60 -37.46 59.50 -0.02
C ARG A 60 -38.11 60.71 -0.69
N ILE A 61 -37.57 61.90 -0.42
CA ILE A 61 -38.01 63.16 -1.01
C ILE A 61 -36.93 63.57 -2.03
N PHE A 62 -37.31 63.66 -3.29
CA PHE A 62 -36.48 64.16 -4.37
C PHE A 62 -36.89 65.61 -4.68
N HIS A 63 -35.92 66.52 -4.76
CA HIS A 63 -36.16 67.88 -5.22
C HIS A 63 -35.85 67.96 -6.71
N ILE A 64 -36.80 68.44 -7.51
CA ILE A 64 -36.59 68.61 -8.94
C ILE A 64 -35.86 69.94 -9.15
N VAL A 65 -34.59 69.87 -9.50
CA VAL A 65 -33.69 71.03 -9.60
C VAL A 65 -33.70 71.64 -11.01
N ASP A 66 -33.78 70.80 -12.04
CA ASP A 66 -33.76 71.22 -13.45
C ASP A 66 -34.54 70.22 -14.34
N CYS A 67 -34.89 70.63 -15.55
CA CYS A 67 -35.43 69.78 -16.62
C CYS A 67 -34.69 70.01 -17.94
N ASP A 68 -34.64 68.99 -18.78
CA ASP A 68 -34.05 69.08 -20.12
C ASP A 68 -34.88 69.96 -21.07
N ALA A 69 -34.25 70.38 -22.18
CA ALA A 69 -34.85 71.31 -23.13
C ALA A 69 -36.11 70.73 -23.83
N ALA A 70 -36.13 69.42 -24.12
CA ALA A 70 -37.29 68.79 -24.76
C ALA A 70 -38.49 68.75 -23.80
N THR A 71 -38.27 68.39 -22.53
CA THR A 71 -39.31 68.46 -21.50
C THR A 71 -39.80 69.89 -21.31
N ARG A 72 -38.91 70.89 -21.29
CA ARG A 72 -39.31 72.30 -21.16
C ARG A 72 -40.25 72.74 -22.29
N ASN A 73 -39.95 72.37 -23.54
CA ASN A 73 -40.81 72.67 -24.69
C ASN A 73 -42.17 71.95 -24.61
N PHE A 74 -42.19 70.69 -24.14
CA PHE A 74 -43.43 69.93 -23.95
C PHE A 74 -44.40 70.62 -22.99
N TYR A 75 -43.94 71.17 -21.87
CA TYR A 75 -44.83 71.89 -20.94
C TYR A 75 -45.38 73.19 -21.54
N VAL A 76 -44.59 73.89 -22.36
CA VAL A 76 -45.03 75.12 -23.02
C VAL A 76 -46.07 74.81 -24.11
N GLU A 77 -45.84 73.80 -24.94
CA GLU A 77 -46.69 73.48 -26.09
C GLU A 77 -47.94 72.67 -25.73
N ALA A 78 -47.81 71.65 -24.86
CA ALA A 78 -48.90 70.71 -24.56
C ALA A 78 -49.69 71.08 -23.31
N MET A 79 -49.05 71.73 -22.32
CA MET A 79 -49.67 72.06 -21.03
C MET A 79 -49.91 73.57 -20.85
N GLY A 80 -49.33 74.42 -21.72
CA GLY A 80 -49.43 75.88 -21.64
C GLY A 80 -48.73 76.51 -20.42
N GLU A 81 -47.86 75.77 -19.73
CA GLU A 81 -47.16 76.22 -18.52
C GLU A 81 -45.67 76.48 -18.77
N VAL A 82 -45.17 77.63 -18.30
CA VAL A 82 -43.73 77.95 -18.34
C VAL A 82 -43.08 77.49 -17.04
N LEU A 83 -42.23 76.47 -17.12
CA LEU A 83 -41.47 75.94 -15.96
C LEU A 83 -40.43 76.96 -15.45
N GLU A 84 -40.18 76.95 -14.13
CA GLU A 84 -39.18 77.81 -13.47
C GLU A 84 -37.75 77.63 -14.02
N THR A 85 -36.87 78.59 -13.73
CA THR A 85 -35.44 78.51 -14.06
C THR A 85 -34.73 77.42 -13.23
N PRO A 86 -33.67 76.78 -13.78
CA PRO A 86 -32.91 75.76 -13.06
C PRO A 86 -32.41 76.26 -11.70
N ARG A 87 -32.54 75.46 -10.65
CA ARG A 87 -32.00 75.74 -9.32
C ARG A 87 -30.57 75.20 -9.21
N MET A 88 -29.77 75.73 -8.28
CA MET A 88 -28.45 75.16 -7.99
C MET A 88 -28.59 73.96 -7.03
N TYR A 89 -27.71 72.98 -7.18
CA TYR A 89 -27.55 71.93 -6.16
C TYR A 89 -27.03 72.58 -4.86
N PRO A 90 -27.45 72.12 -3.67
CA PRO A 90 -26.89 72.60 -2.42
C PRO A 90 -25.40 72.26 -2.35
N ASP A 91 -24.52 73.26 -2.33
CA ASP A 91 -23.06 73.07 -2.23
C ASP A 91 -22.69 72.48 -0.86
N GLU A 92 -22.14 71.26 -0.84
CA GLU A 92 -21.25 70.85 0.25
C GLU A 92 -19.90 71.53 0.03
N SER A 93 -19.69 72.61 0.76
CA SER A 93 -18.44 73.38 0.84
C SER A 93 -17.20 72.50 1.08
N SER A 94 -16.15 72.76 0.28
CA SER A 94 -14.74 72.30 0.39
C SER A 94 -14.38 70.94 -0.22
N SER A 95 -14.26 70.92 -1.54
CA SER A 95 -13.59 69.87 -2.31
C SER A 95 -12.10 69.73 -1.95
N LYS A 96 -11.73 68.59 -1.35
CA LYS A 96 -10.38 68.11 -0.97
C LYS A 96 -9.49 67.75 -2.18
N MET A 97 -9.49 68.57 -3.24
CA MET A 97 -8.67 68.30 -4.42
C MET A 97 -7.18 68.57 -4.12
N ASP A 98 -6.90 69.60 -3.31
CA ASP A 98 -5.53 70.04 -2.96
C ASP A 98 -4.78 69.04 -2.06
N GLU A 99 -5.46 68.45 -1.07
CA GLU A 99 -4.86 67.45 -0.16
C GLU A 99 -4.40 66.19 -0.91
N VAL A 100 -5.16 65.77 -1.93
CA VAL A 100 -4.83 64.60 -2.75
C VAL A 100 -3.64 64.88 -3.69
N GLU A 101 -3.50 66.12 -4.15
CA GLU A 101 -2.40 66.52 -5.03
C GLU A 101 -1.08 66.65 -4.26
N GLU A 102 -1.13 67.15 -3.03
CA GLU A 102 0.01 67.19 -2.11
C GLU A 102 0.51 65.79 -1.74
N LEU A 103 -0.40 64.85 -1.45
CA LEU A 103 -0.04 63.44 -1.21
C LEU A 103 0.62 62.80 -2.44
N LYS A 104 0.15 63.10 -3.66
CA LYS A 104 0.76 62.59 -4.90
C LYS A 104 2.19 63.11 -5.09
N ASN A 105 2.47 64.37 -4.74
CA ASN A 105 3.81 64.92 -4.84
C ASN A 105 4.78 64.32 -3.81
N GLN A 106 4.34 64.13 -2.57
CA GLN A 106 5.15 63.45 -1.54
C GLN A 106 5.50 62.01 -1.93
N LEU A 107 4.53 61.27 -2.50
CA LEU A 107 4.75 59.91 -2.98
C LEU A 107 5.76 59.87 -4.14
N ARG A 108 5.69 60.81 -5.10
CA ARG A 108 6.64 60.87 -6.23
C ARG A 108 8.09 61.12 -5.81
N VAL A 109 8.33 61.96 -4.81
CA VAL A 109 9.68 62.21 -4.28
C VAL A 109 10.24 60.94 -3.62
N ARG A 110 9.41 60.24 -2.83
CA ARG A 110 9.79 58.97 -2.20
C ARG A 110 10.11 57.90 -3.25
N THR A 111 9.33 57.80 -4.31
CA THR A 111 9.57 56.86 -5.42
C THR A 111 10.91 57.11 -6.12
N ARG A 112 11.27 58.38 -6.39
CA ARG A 112 12.55 58.72 -7.02
C ARG A 112 13.77 58.37 -6.17
N ALA A 113 13.70 58.58 -4.85
CA ALA A 113 14.76 58.19 -3.93
C ALA A 113 14.93 56.66 -3.85
N ILE A 114 13.81 55.92 -3.89
CA ILE A 114 13.82 54.45 -3.93
C ILE A 114 14.42 53.95 -5.25
N ASP A 115 14.08 54.54 -6.38
CA ASP A 115 14.60 54.15 -7.70
C ASP A 115 16.11 54.42 -7.85
N ALA A 116 16.62 55.53 -7.28
CA ALA A 116 18.05 55.82 -7.25
C ALA A 116 18.84 54.81 -6.39
N SER A 117 18.33 54.46 -5.20
CA SER A 117 18.90 53.42 -4.33
C SER A 117 18.87 52.04 -4.99
N LYS A 118 17.79 51.74 -5.74
CA LYS A 118 17.63 50.49 -6.48
C LYS A 118 18.63 50.39 -7.64
N ALA A 119 18.92 51.48 -8.35
CA ALA A 119 19.91 51.52 -9.43
C ALA A 119 21.36 51.32 -8.94
N GLU A 120 21.69 51.77 -7.72
CA GLU A 120 22.98 51.50 -7.08
C GLU A 120 23.07 50.04 -6.58
N ALA A 121 22.00 49.52 -5.97
CA ALA A 121 21.92 48.12 -5.56
C ALA A 121 22.00 47.15 -6.75
N THR A 122 21.39 47.47 -7.90
CA THR A 122 21.52 46.66 -9.12
C THR A 122 22.94 46.66 -9.67
N ARG A 123 23.66 47.78 -9.60
CA ARG A 123 25.07 47.84 -10.03
C ARG A 123 25.96 46.98 -9.15
N LYS A 124 25.86 47.12 -7.81
CA LYS A 124 26.58 46.25 -6.87
C LYS A 124 26.25 44.77 -7.06
N PHE A 125 24.98 44.44 -7.33
CA PHE A 125 24.59 43.07 -7.64
C PHE A 125 25.22 42.57 -8.96
N HIS A 126 25.22 43.36 -10.02
CA HIS A 126 25.84 42.96 -11.29
C HIS A 126 27.35 42.70 -11.17
N ASP A 127 28.08 43.52 -10.42
CA ASP A 127 29.55 43.44 -10.33
C ASP A 127 30.05 42.42 -9.29
N LEU A 128 29.29 42.21 -8.20
CA LEU A 128 29.74 41.44 -7.03
C LEU A 128 28.86 40.21 -6.72
N SER A 129 27.84 39.88 -7.52
CA SER A 129 26.89 38.77 -7.26
C SER A 129 27.54 37.40 -7.05
N GLN A 130 28.69 37.14 -7.67
CA GLN A 130 29.39 35.85 -7.57
C GLN A 130 30.56 35.87 -6.57
N LYS A 131 30.84 37.01 -5.93
CA LYS A 131 31.96 37.16 -4.99
C LYS A 131 31.46 37.05 -3.55
N VAL A 132 31.90 36.00 -2.86
CA VAL A 132 31.53 35.70 -1.47
C VAL A 132 32.80 35.48 -0.66
N LEU A 133 32.93 36.18 0.45
CA LEU A 133 34.02 36.00 1.40
C LEU A 133 33.65 34.86 2.36
N ARG A 134 34.55 33.89 2.51
CA ARG A 134 34.32 32.70 3.34
C ARG A 134 35.34 32.61 4.45
N PHE A 135 34.85 32.60 5.68
CA PHE A 135 35.63 32.45 6.90
C PHE A 135 35.27 31.16 7.62
N TYR A 136 36.26 30.54 8.25
CA TYR A 136 36.11 29.42 9.17
C TYR A 136 36.15 29.95 10.58
N ALA A 137 35.14 29.60 11.37
CA ALA A 137 34.97 30.12 12.72
C ALA A 137 34.74 28.99 13.72
N SER A 138 35.14 29.19 14.97
CA SER A 138 34.83 28.30 16.08
C SER A 138 34.08 29.04 17.18
N TRP A 139 33.23 28.30 17.89
CA TRP A 139 32.50 28.78 19.06
C TRP A 139 32.74 27.81 20.20
N HIS A 140 33.25 28.31 21.31
CA HIS A 140 33.46 27.55 22.53
C HIS A 140 32.30 27.82 23.50
N ASP A 141 31.58 26.77 23.88
CA ASP A 141 30.50 26.81 24.87
C ASP A 141 31.03 26.25 26.20
N ASP A 142 31.35 27.14 27.14
CA ASP A 142 31.84 26.84 28.49
C ASP A 142 30.71 26.36 29.41
N HIS A 143 29.98 25.32 29.00
CA HIS A 143 28.90 24.76 29.81
C HIS A 143 29.47 23.88 30.94
N PRO A 144 29.09 24.11 32.21
CA PRO A 144 29.72 23.47 33.38
C PRO A 144 29.61 21.94 33.44
N LEU A 145 28.66 21.36 32.70
CA LEU A 145 28.46 19.90 32.60
C LEU A 145 28.84 19.31 31.24
N TYR A 146 28.94 20.15 30.19
CA TYR A 146 29.05 19.70 28.81
C TYR A 146 29.82 20.73 27.95
N PRO A 147 31.13 20.96 28.21
CA PRO A 147 31.90 21.90 27.41
C PRO A 147 31.94 21.44 25.95
N GLU A 148 31.65 22.35 25.01
CA GLU A 148 31.55 22.00 23.60
C GLU A 148 32.16 23.07 22.69
N THR A 149 33.13 22.67 21.86
CA THR A 149 33.60 23.49 20.75
C THR A 149 32.87 23.09 19.47
N ARG A 150 32.25 24.08 18.81
CA ARG A 150 31.55 23.93 17.52
C ARG A 150 32.25 24.74 16.44
N HIS A 151 32.31 24.19 15.22
CA HIS A 151 32.90 24.87 14.07
C HIS A 151 31.82 25.29 13.08
N PHE A 152 31.93 26.52 12.60
CA PHE A 152 31.01 27.17 11.68
C PHE A 152 31.77 27.73 10.47
N VAL A 153 31.05 27.87 9.37
CA VAL A 153 31.52 28.55 8.16
C VAL A 153 30.67 29.80 7.98
N LEU A 154 31.31 30.96 7.98
CA LEU A 154 30.69 32.26 7.77
C LEU A 154 30.88 32.68 6.33
N HIS A 155 29.77 32.97 5.64
CA HIS A 155 29.73 33.53 4.30
C HIS A 155 29.29 34.99 4.37
N TYR A 156 30.12 35.91 3.86
CA TYR A 156 29.80 37.32 3.69
C TYR A 156 29.61 37.62 2.20
N TYR A 157 28.41 38.04 1.82
CA TYR A 157 28.04 38.32 0.44
C TYR A 157 28.28 39.80 0.11
N LEU A 158 29.24 40.08 -0.77
CA LEU A 158 29.63 41.46 -1.15
C LEU A 158 28.55 42.21 -1.94
N CYS A 159 27.60 41.49 -2.54
CA CYS A 159 26.54 42.10 -3.36
C CYS A 159 25.47 42.81 -2.54
N ASP A 160 25.24 42.39 -1.30
CA ASP A 160 24.17 42.91 -0.45
C ASP A 160 24.57 43.10 1.03
N ASP A 161 25.85 42.94 1.37
CA ASP A 161 26.40 43.08 2.72
C ASP A 161 25.68 42.19 3.75
N THR A 162 25.34 40.96 3.33
CA THR A 162 24.65 39.98 4.17
C THR A 162 25.59 38.88 4.66
N VAL A 163 25.31 38.36 5.85
CA VAL A 163 26.06 37.30 6.51
C VAL A 163 25.18 36.07 6.65
N GLU A 164 25.73 34.91 6.32
CA GLU A 164 25.14 33.59 6.54
C GLU A 164 26.14 32.71 7.30
N ILE A 165 25.68 32.00 8.32
CA ILE A 165 26.55 31.14 9.14
C ILE A 165 25.99 29.73 9.10
N VAL A 166 26.82 28.81 8.60
CA VAL A 166 26.47 27.43 8.29
C VAL A 166 27.34 26.51 9.14
N GLU A 167 26.74 25.53 9.78
CA GLU A 167 27.47 24.47 10.49
C GLU A 167 27.92 23.41 9.48
N ALA A 168 29.20 23.05 9.51
CA ALA A 168 29.73 22.05 8.60
C ALA A 168 29.06 20.69 8.85
N ARG A 169 28.32 20.20 7.84
CA ARG A 169 27.47 18.99 7.89
C ARG A 169 28.19 17.71 8.32
N ASN A 170 29.52 17.67 8.25
CA ASN A 170 30.30 16.50 8.62
C ASN A 170 30.41 16.32 10.14
N GLY A 171 30.41 17.40 10.95
CA GLY A 171 30.47 17.30 12.42
C GLY A 171 29.13 16.92 13.08
N SER A 172 28.02 17.32 12.47
CA SER A 172 26.65 17.07 12.97
C SER A 172 26.23 15.60 12.88
N ARG A 173 26.74 14.85 11.89
CA ARG A 173 26.42 13.43 11.66
C ARG A 173 26.96 12.50 12.74
N GLU A 174 28.13 12.79 13.30
CA GLU A 174 28.76 11.95 14.32
C GLU A 174 28.20 12.20 15.72
N ARG A 175 27.57 13.37 15.98
CA ARG A 175 27.07 13.76 17.31
C ARG A 175 25.55 13.69 17.47
N GLY A 176 24.83 13.05 16.54
CA GLY A 176 23.39 12.80 16.67
C GLY A 176 22.49 14.04 16.65
N ARG A 177 22.96 15.16 16.09
CA ARG A 177 22.17 16.40 15.98
C ARG A 177 21.39 16.43 14.66
N GLY A 178 20.13 16.86 14.74
CA GLY A 178 19.21 16.98 13.60
C GLY A 178 19.74 17.87 12.47
N ASN A 179 19.07 17.83 11.31
CA ASN A 179 19.52 18.34 10.00
C ASN A 179 19.58 19.90 9.86
N PHE A 180 19.86 20.64 10.93
CA PHE A 180 19.91 22.10 10.92
C PHE A 180 21.31 22.60 10.54
N GLY A 181 21.59 22.63 9.24
CA GLY A 181 22.89 23.08 8.72
C GLY A 181 23.13 24.59 8.79
N VAL A 182 22.10 25.41 9.06
CA VAL A 182 22.21 26.88 9.05
C VAL A 182 21.98 27.41 10.46
N LEU A 183 23.04 27.96 11.07
CA LEU A 183 22.97 28.65 12.37
C LEU A 183 22.34 30.04 12.21
N LEU A 184 22.71 30.74 11.13
CA LEU A 184 22.24 32.08 10.81
C LEU A 184 21.82 32.14 9.34
N SER A 185 20.51 32.28 9.09
CA SER A 185 20.01 32.52 7.73
C SER A 185 20.54 33.86 7.22
N ARG A 186 20.89 33.90 5.92
CA ARG A 186 21.40 35.09 5.23
C ARG A 186 20.66 36.37 5.61
N ARG A 187 21.33 37.29 6.33
CA ARG A 187 20.79 38.59 6.74
C ARG A 187 21.89 39.59 7.02
N LYS A 188 21.56 40.89 7.01
CA LYS A 188 22.48 41.94 7.47
C LYS A 188 22.69 41.81 8.97
N LEU A 189 23.93 41.63 9.39
CA LEU A 189 24.29 41.44 10.79
C LEU A 189 24.55 42.80 11.43
N THR A 190 23.87 43.11 12.52
CA THR A 190 24.07 44.34 13.29
C THR A 190 25.28 44.19 14.20
N ARG A 191 26.11 45.22 14.29
CA ARG A 191 27.20 45.29 15.25
C ARG A 191 26.64 45.71 16.59
N ASP A 192 26.56 44.78 17.54
CA ASP A 192 26.21 45.13 18.92
C ASP A 192 27.33 45.99 19.50
N SER A 193 27.03 47.26 19.78
CA SER A 193 27.96 48.15 20.47
C SER A 193 28.13 47.64 21.90
N THR A 194 29.29 47.08 22.21
CA THR A 194 29.65 46.70 23.58
C THR A 194 29.87 47.97 24.40
N GLY A 195 28.81 48.49 25.01
CA GLY A 195 28.89 49.60 25.95
C GLY A 195 27.52 50.12 26.39
N ASN A 196 27.26 50.07 27.71
CA ASN A 196 26.12 50.71 28.37
C ASN A 196 25.91 52.15 27.88
N ASN A 197 24.77 52.43 27.25
CA ASN A 197 24.05 53.69 27.41
C ASN A 197 22.60 53.50 26.95
N GLN A 198 21.70 53.43 27.92
CA GLN A 198 20.29 53.77 27.72
C GLN A 198 20.21 55.26 27.37
N GLN A 199 19.28 55.58 26.48
CA GLN A 199 18.88 56.91 26.00
C GLN A 199 19.79 57.52 24.91
N ASN A 200 19.44 57.22 23.65
CA ASN A 200 19.10 58.23 22.62
C ASN A 200 18.38 57.55 21.46
N ASP A 201 17.24 58.09 21.07
CA ASP A 201 16.24 57.51 20.15
C ASP A 201 16.57 57.80 18.67
N ASP A 202 17.85 57.68 18.29
CA ASP A 202 18.33 57.75 16.89
C ASP A 202 19.43 56.69 16.69
N ASP A 203 19.06 55.42 16.89
CA ASP A 203 20.00 54.30 16.85
C ASP A 203 20.31 53.93 15.39
N VAL A 204 21.31 54.60 14.82
CA VAL A 204 21.93 54.22 13.54
C VAL A 204 22.51 52.82 13.71
N ARG A 205 21.74 51.80 13.33
CA ARG A 205 22.19 50.39 13.38
C ARG A 205 23.38 50.23 12.44
N TYR A 206 24.59 50.22 13.00
CA TYR A 206 25.80 49.92 12.25
C TYR A 206 25.76 48.44 11.84
N PHE A 207 25.67 48.18 10.54
CA PHE A 207 25.78 46.84 9.99
C PHE A 207 27.25 46.48 9.81
N ILE A 208 27.58 45.21 10.06
CA ILE A 208 28.93 44.69 9.88
C ILE A 208 29.30 44.79 8.40
N THR A 209 30.47 45.36 8.15
CA THR A 209 31.05 45.48 6.81
C THR A 209 32.19 44.49 6.62
N ASP A 210 32.65 44.31 5.38
CA ASP A 210 33.82 43.48 5.08
C ASP A 210 35.08 43.94 5.85
N ARG A 211 35.22 45.22 6.17
CA ARG A 211 36.35 45.72 6.97
C ARG A 211 36.40 45.25 8.42
N ASP A 212 35.25 44.83 8.96
CA ASP A 212 35.10 44.40 10.35
C ASP A 212 35.40 42.89 10.54
N LEU A 213 35.70 42.16 9.46
CA LEU A 213 35.96 40.71 9.49
C LEU A 213 37.44 40.40 9.30
N ARG A 214 38.12 39.95 10.36
CA ARG A 214 39.55 39.60 10.36
C ARG A 214 39.80 38.27 11.06
N CYS A 215 40.63 37.42 10.47
CA CYS A 215 41.12 36.20 11.13
C CYS A 215 41.87 36.56 12.43
N GLY A 216 41.56 35.84 13.51
CA GLY A 216 42.05 36.09 14.87
C GLY A 216 41.14 36.98 15.74
N GLU A 217 40.14 37.66 15.16
CA GLU A 217 39.19 38.48 15.90
C GLU A 217 37.88 37.74 16.22
N TRP A 218 37.19 38.22 17.25
CA TRP A 218 35.89 37.68 17.69
C TRP A 218 34.75 38.48 17.09
N ILE A 219 33.79 37.77 16.50
CA ILE A 219 32.53 38.35 16.02
C ILE A 219 31.39 38.00 16.96
N ASN A 220 30.64 39.00 17.41
CA ASN A 220 29.43 38.79 18.19
C ASN A 220 28.23 38.59 17.26
N VAL A 221 27.60 37.41 17.36
CA VAL A 221 26.44 37.03 16.58
C VAL A 221 25.31 36.65 17.54
N PHE A 222 24.34 37.56 17.75
CA PHE A 222 23.20 37.34 18.65
C PHE A 222 23.62 36.81 20.04
N SER A 223 24.57 37.51 20.67
CA SER A 223 25.14 37.19 21.98
C SER A 223 26.04 35.95 22.03
N ARG A 224 26.47 35.42 20.88
CA ARG A 224 27.49 34.36 20.79
C ARG A 224 28.77 34.92 20.19
N GLN A 225 29.89 34.71 20.86
CA GLN A 225 31.20 35.14 20.38
C GLN A 225 31.83 34.02 19.54
N LEU A 226 31.88 34.21 18.23
CA LEU A 226 32.56 33.28 17.32
C LEU A 226 33.97 33.81 17.04
N LEU A 227 34.97 32.95 17.15
CA LEU A 227 36.36 33.25 16.77
C LEU A 227 36.53 32.97 15.28
N LEU A 228 37.03 33.93 14.51
CA LEU A 228 37.41 33.71 13.11
C LEU A 228 38.82 33.09 13.07
N GLU A 229 38.93 31.83 12.66
CA GLU A 229 40.21 31.08 12.68
C GLU A 229 40.96 31.18 11.36
N ASP A 230 40.26 31.04 10.23
CA ASP A 230 40.88 30.97 8.90
C ASP A 230 39.94 31.54 7.82
N CYS A 231 40.46 31.79 6.63
CA CYS A 231 39.67 32.23 5.48
C CYS A 231 40.10 31.60 4.15
N ASP A 232 39.15 31.53 3.21
CA ASP A 232 39.39 30.90 1.92
C ASP A 232 40.40 31.68 1.06
N ALA A 233 41.06 31.02 0.11
CA ALA A 233 42.10 31.62 -0.73
C ALA A 233 41.59 32.89 -1.45
N PHE A 234 40.39 32.83 -2.01
CA PHE A 234 39.74 33.99 -2.63
C PHE A 234 39.54 35.17 -1.66
N THR A 235 39.22 34.88 -0.40
CA THR A 235 39.02 35.90 0.63
C THR A 235 40.36 36.57 0.93
N ARG A 236 41.44 35.79 1.08
CA ARG A 236 42.79 36.32 1.30
C ARG A 236 43.23 37.26 0.18
N ASP A 237 43.03 36.86 -1.07
CA ASP A 237 43.38 37.67 -2.24
C ASP A 237 42.54 38.96 -2.30
N TYR A 238 41.22 38.88 -2.02
CA TYR A 238 40.34 40.04 -1.98
C TYR A 238 40.75 41.09 -0.94
N TYR A 239 41.10 40.66 0.29
CA TYR A 239 41.54 41.59 1.34
C TYR A 239 42.90 42.20 1.03
N LEU A 240 43.78 41.44 0.37
CA LEU A 240 45.08 41.94 -0.07
C LEU A 240 44.94 42.99 -1.17
N GLU A 241 44.09 42.74 -2.17
CA GLU A 241 43.87 43.65 -3.31
C GLU A 241 43.04 44.89 -2.94
N THR A 242 41.99 44.73 -2.12
CA THR A 242 41.01 45.79 -1.84
C THR A 242 41.36 46.63 -0.61
N HIS A 243 41.86 45.97 0.45
CA HIS A 243 42.13 46.62 1.73
C HIS A 243 43.62 46.65 2.08
N GLY A 244 44.50 45.97 1.32
CA GLY A 244 45.93 45.90 1.59
C GLY A 244 46.30 45.09 2.84
N ILE A 245 45.42 44.19 3.30
CA ILE A 245 45.58 43.44 4.55
C ILE A 245 45.77 41.96 4.25
N THR A 246 46.81 41.34 4.82
CA THR A 246 47.01 39.89 4.79
C THR A 246 46.21 39.22 5.90
N GLN A 247 45.24 38.38 5.53
CA GLN A 247 44.50 37.55 6.48
C GLN A 247 45.29 36.25 6.72
N GLU A 248 46.08 36.20 7.79
CA GLU A 248 46.82 35.00 8.19
C GLU A 248 45.93 34.03 8.98
N LYS A 249 46.20 32.72 8.86
CA LYS A 249 45.51 31.69 9.62
C LYS A 249 45.87 31.82 11.10
N PHE A 250 44.86 31.92 11.96
CA PHE A 250 45.04 31.89 13.40
C PHE A 250 45.18 30.44 13.86
N GLU A 251 46.39 30.01 14.22
CA GLU A 251 46.62 28.75 14.92
C GLU A 251 46.57 28.99 16.43
N PRO A 252 45.58 28.45 17.16
CA PRO A 252 45.57 28.58 18.61
C PRO A 252 46.82 27.90 19.20
N PRO A 253 47.42 28.45 20.27
CA PRO A 253 48.54 27.79 20.94
C PRO A 253 48.07 26.42 21.44
N ALA A 254 48.81 25.36 21.12
CA ALA A 254 48.50 24.00 21.55
C ALA A 254 48.35 23.97 23.07
N SER A 255 47.14 23.71 23.57
CA SER A 255 46.89 23.54 24.99
C SER A 255 47.57 22.26 25.47
N GLU A 256 48.67 22.40 26.19
CA GLU A 256 49.24 21.36 27.03
C GLU A 256 48.29 21.10 28.22
N GLU A 257 47.21 20.35 28.00
CA GLU A 257 46.53 19.68 29.10
C GLU A 257 46.67 18.16 28.94
N PRO A 258 47.13 17.46 29.99
CA PRO A 258 47.41 16.03 29.93
C PRO A 258 46.12 15.25 29.74
N GLU A 259 46.14 14.24 28.87
CA GLU A 259 45.06 13.26 28.74
C GLU A 259 44.69 12.71 30.12
N ALA A 260 43.60 13.22 30.69
CA ALA A 260 42.99 12.63 31.86
C ALA A 260 42.47 11.26 31.46
N THR A 261 43.26 10.24 31.80
CA THR A 261 42.93 8.82 31.66
C THR A 261 41.52 8.55 32.21
N ALA A 262 40.55 8.43 31.30
CA ALA A 262 39.17 8.11 31.66
C ALA A 262 39.14 6.74 32.35
N LYS A 263 38.83 6.75 33.65
CA LYS A 263 38.84 5.60 34.56
C LYS A 263 37.71 4.58 34.31
N TRP A 264 36.99 4.71 33.20
CA TRP A 264 35.91 3.81 32.81
C TRP A 264 35.96 3.56 31.30
N LYS A 265 36.50 2.40 30.90
CA LYS A 265 36.31 1.87 29.55
C LYS A 265 34.93 1.19 29.50
N LEU A 266 33.95 1.87 28.93
CA LEU A 266 32.71 1.23 28.50
C LEU A 266 33.06 0.26 27.36
N PHE A 267 32.57 -0.97 27.45
CA PHE A 267 32.82 -2.09 26.53
C PHE A 267 32.90 -1.65 25.05
N GLN A 268 34.11 -1.58 24.50
CA GLN A 268 34.30 -1.54 23.06
C GLN A 268 34.21 -2.97 22.54
N SER A 269 33.07 -3.32 21.94
CA SER A 269 32.94 -4.52 21.12
C SER A 269 34.01 -4.49 20.02
N THR A 270 34.82 -5.54 19.92
CA THR A 270 35.88 -5.73 18.92
C THR A 270 35.35 -6.08 17.53
N GLN A 271 34.08 -5.77 17.24
CA GLN A 271 33.56 -5.75 15.87
C GLN A 271 32.79 -4.47 15.64
N LYS A 272 33.24 -3.68 14.66
CA LYS A 272 32.49 -2.55 14.14
C LYS A 272 31.20 -3.13 13.54
N PRO A 273 30.00 -2.84 14.08
CA PRO A 273 28.78 -3.31 13.43
C PRO A 273 28.74 -2.74 12.01
N PRO A 274 28.28 -3.51 11.01
CA PRO A 274 27.97 -2.92 9.71
C PRO A 274 27.03 -1.74 9.95
N ALA A 275 27.32 -0.60 9.31
CA ALA A 275 26.51 0.60 9.49
C ALA A 275 25.03 0.25 9.25
N PRO A 276 24.09 0.65 10.14
CA PRO A 276 22.68 0.45 9.87
C PRO A 276 22.38 1.10 8.52
N PHE A 277 21.72 0.36 7.63
CA PHE A 277 21.31 0.87 6.33
C PHE A 277 20.55 2.18 6.57
N ALA A 278 21.22 3.29 6.28
CA ALA A 278 20.64 4.61 6.41
C ALA A 278 19.53 4.71 5.38
N SER A 279 18.29 4.46 5.82
CA SER A 279 17.10 5.02 5.21
C SER A 279 17.21 6.55 5.35
N ASN A 280 18.06 7.17 4.54
CA ASN A 280 17.85 8.55 4.15
C ASN A 280 16.44 8.55 3.53
N GLY A 281 15.48 9.22 4.16
CA GLY A 281 14.06 9.25 3.77
C GLY A 281 13.77 9.91 2.41
N ARG A 282 14.63 9.68 1.42
CA ARG A 282 14.43 9.98 0.01
C ARG A 282 14.67 8.68 -0.77
N GLY A 283 13.60 7.94 -1.03
CA GLY A 283 13.57 6.79 -1.94
C GLY A 283 12.99 5.51 -1.33
N SER A 284 12.24 4.75 -2.15
CA SER A 284 11.78 3.39 -1.82
C SER A 284 12.99 2.46 -1.69
N SER A 285 12.99 1.59 -0.67
CA SER A 285 14.16 0.79 -0.28
C SER A 285 14.67 -0.17 -1.36
N GLY A 286 13.88 -0.42 -2.42
CA GLY A 286 14.30 -1.20 -3.58
C GLY A 286 15.36 -0.51 -4.45
N TYR A 287 15.44 0.82 -4.47
CA TYR A 287 16.41 1.55 -5.28
C TYR A 287 17.76 1.80 -4.60
N SER A 288 17.83 1.68 -3.27
CA SER A 288 19.06 1.99 -2.50
C SER A 288 20.10 0.87 -2.47
N VAL A 289 19.75 -0.36 -2.90
CA VAL A 289 20.66 -1.52 -2.80
C VAL A 289 21.79 -1.49 -3.85
N ASN A 290 21.68 -0.69 -4.91
CA ASN A 290 22.65 -0.67 -6.01
C ASN A 290 23.68 0.46 -5.96
N ASN A 291 23.69 1.34 -4.95
CA ASN A 291 24.70 2.41 -4.87
C ASN A 291 25.90 2.10 -3.95
N ASN A 292 26.29 0.83 -3.89
CA ASN A 292 27.58 0.43 -3.34
C ASN A 292 28.58 0.25 -4.49
N ASN A 293 28.91 1.35 -5.16
CA ASN A 293 30.17 1.61 -5.87
C ASN A 293 30.05 2.95 -6.61
N SER A 294 30.30 4.07 -5.93
CA SER A 294 30.70 5.33 -6.57
C SER A 294 31.23 6.33 -5.53
N CYS A 295 32.34 5.98 -4.88
CA CYS A 295 33.37 6.97 -4.58
C CYS A 295 34.61 6.58 -5.39
N MET A 296 34.68 7.04 -6.65
CA MET A 296 35.90 7.37 -7.41
C MET A 296 35.56 7.43 -8.90
N GLN A 297 36.02 8.51 -9.53
CA GLN A 297 36.04 8.85 -10.95
C GLN A 297 34.79 9.50 -11.57
N GLY A 298 34.99 10.75 -11.98
CA GLY A 298 34.06 11.54 -12.75
C GLY A 298 33.85 10.97 -14.15
N GLY A 299 32.58 10.93 -14.54
CA GLY A 299 32.12 10.56 -15.86
C GLY A 299 30.60 10.40 -15.81
N LEU A 300 29.87 11.14 -16.63
CA LEU A 300 28.43 10.98 -16.81
C LEU A 300 28.17 9.59 -17.42
N VAL A 301 27.83 8.61 -16.59
CA VAL A 301 27.33 7.30 -17.03
C VAL A 301 25.85 7.22 -16.67
N ALA A 302 25.00 7.04 -17.67
CA ALA A 302 23.57 6.85 -17.48
C ALA A 302 23.30 5.61 -16.59
N PRO A 303 22.29 5.64 -15.71
CA PRO A 303 21.96 4.48 -14.89
C PRO A 303 21.57 3.31 -15.79
N ILE A 304 22.33 2.22 -15.72
CA ILE A 304 21.98 0.96 -16.38
C ILE A 304 20.80 0.35 -15.60
N PRO A 305 19.69 -0.03 -16.23
CA PRO A 305 18.61 -0.76 -15.58
C PRO A 305 19.18 -2.04 -14.96
N GLY A 306 18.98 -2.23 -13.65
CA GLY A 306 19.60 -3.31 -12.90
C GLY A 306 19.30 -4.69 -13.51
N ASN A 307 20.35 -5.40 -13.88
CA ASN A 307 20.30 -6.82 -14.24
C ASN A 307 20.05 -7.62 -12.94
N GLN A 308 19.01 -8.47 -12.94
CA GLN A 308 18.51 -9.22 -11.78
C GLN A 308 19.40 -10.42 -11.37
N SER A 309 20.71 -10.20 -11.26
CA SER A 309 21.66 -11.25 -10.90
C SER A 309 22.61 -10.75 -9.83
N GLY A 310 22.30 -11.06 -8.56
CA GLY A 310 23.25 -10.94 -7.45
C GLY A 310 22.81 -10.03 -6.31
N GLY A 311 21.80 -10.45 -5.55
CA GLY A 311 21.41 -9.82 -4.29
C GLY A 311 20.00 -10.27 -3.91
N ARG A 312 19.86 -11.03 -2.82
CA ARG A 312 18.56 -11.49 -2.32
C ARG A 312 17.72 -10.28 -1.88
N SER A 313 17.01 -9.66 -2.81
CA SER A 313 15.80 -8.89 -2.50
C SER A 313 14.80 -9.88 -1.90
N SER A 314 14.24 -9.58 -0.72
CA SER A 314 13.22 -10.40 -0.05
C SER A 314 11.89 -10.28 -0.78
N VAL A 315 11.88 -10.69 -2.04
CA VAL A 315 10.67 -10.96 -2.79
C VAL A 315 10.32 -12.40 -2.45
N SER A 316 9.12 -12.61 -1.93
CA SER A 316 8.61 -13.94 -1.61
C SER A 316 8.71 -14.85 -2.84
N PRO A 317 8.82 -16.19 -2.66
CA PRO A 317 9.03 -17.14 -3.77
C PRO A 317 8.03 -17.02 -4.92
N LEU A 318 6.85 -16.44 -4.63
CA LEU A 318 5.75 -16.21 -5.55
C LEU A 318 6.08 -15.23 -6.68
N CYS A 319 6.69 -14.07 -6.42
CA CYS A 319 6.80 -13.02 -7.46
C CYS A 319 7.92 -13.24 -8.50
N ARG A 320 8.41 -14.47 -8.62
CA ARG A 320 9.33 -14.89 -9.70
C ARG A 320 8.61 -15.48 -10.91
N GLU A 321 7.31 -15.70 -10.79
CA GLU A 321 6.48 -16.28 -11.85
C GLU A 321 5.68 -15.15 -12.53
N ASP A 322 5.90 -14.97 -13.83
CA ASP A 322 5.12 -14.05 -14.68
C ASP A 322 3.61 -14.41 -14.67
N ASP A 323 3.27 -15.61 -14.17
CA ASP A 323 1.91 -16.15 -14.05
C ASP A 323 1.06 -15.50 -12.93
N LEU A 324 1.64 -14.62 -12.11
CA LEU A 324 0.92 -13.91 -11.04
C LEU A 324 0.41 -12.51 -11.44
N ASP A 325 0.70 -12.07 -12.66
CA ASP A 325 0.23 -10.78 -13.19
C ASP A 325 -1.32 -10.72 -13.17
N GLY A 326 -1.87 -9.65 -12.58
CA GLY A 326 -3.31 -9.46 -12.41
C GLY A 326 -3.99 -10.31 -11.31
N LYS A 327 -3.27 -11.26 -10.68
CA LYS A 327 -3.81 -12.02 -9.54
C LYS A 327 -3.70 -11.22 -8.24
N HIS A 328 -4.80 -11.16 -7.51
CA HIS A 328 -4.90 -10.41 -6.26
C HIS A 328 -5.75 -11.17 -5.23
N LEU A 329 -5.38 -11.01 -3.96
CA LEU A 329 -6.14 -11.52 -2.82
C LEU A 329 -7.04 -10.41 -2.31
N ARG A 330 -8.35 -10.65 -2.27
CA ARG A 330 -9.34 -9.68 -1.78
C ARG A 330 -10.00 -10.16 -0.50
N PHE A 331 -10.04 -9.26 0.48
CA PHE A 331 -10.62 -9.49 1.80
C PHE A 331 -11.56 -8.37 2.21
N ARG A 332 -12.65 -8.71 2.90
CA ARG A 332 -13.45 -7.76 3.67
C ARG A 332 -12.82 -7.58 5.05
N ALA A 333 -12.69 -6.35 5.51
CA ALA A 333 -12.06 -6.00 6.77
C ALA A 333 -12.87 -4.97 7.56
N ARG A 334 -12.64 -4.90 8.86
CA ARG A 334 -13.24 -3.92 9.77
C ARG A 334 -12.23 -3.48 10.82
N PHE A 335 -12.51 -2.39 11.52
CA PHE A 335 -11.67 -2.00 12.66
C PHE A 335 -11.85 -2.97 13.84
N GLN A 336 -10.74 -3.40 14.42
CA GLN A 336 -10.72 -4.27 15.59
C GLN A 336 -10.66 -3.45 16.89
N GLY A 337 -11.42 -3.88 17.91
CA GLY A 337 -11.32 -3.32 19.27
C GLY A 337 -12.09 -2.03 19.49
N LEU A 338 -12.95 -1.62 18.55
CA LEU A 338 -13.83 -0.48 18.73
C LEU A 338 -15.15 -0.89 19.41
N PRO A 339 -15.68 -0.09 20.35
CA PRO A 339 -16.98 -0.36 20.96
C PRO A 339 -18.11 -0.18 19.95
N SER A 340 -19.20 -0.95 20.08
CA SER A 340 -20.32 -0.97 19.13
C SER A 340 -21.05 0.38 18.93
N GLY A 341 -20.81 1.35 19.82
CA GLY A 341 -21.34 2.71 19.73
C GLY A 341 -20.45 3.70 18.97
N ASP A 342 -19.22 3.31 18.59
CA ASP A 342 -18.34 4.13 17.76
C ASP A 342 -18.81 4.09 16.30
N MET A 343 -18.93 5.26 15.66
CA MET A 343 -19.28 5.35 14.24
C MET A 343 -18.29 4.59 13.35
N ASN A 344 -17.04 4.44 13.79
CA ASN A 344 -16.02 3.69 13.07
C ASN A 344 -16.19 2.16 13.17
N ALA A 345 -16.90 1.65 14.18
CA ALA A 345 -17.10 0.20 14.35
C ALA A 345 -17.96 -0.41 13.22
N GLN A 346 -18.80 0.41 12.58
CA GLN A 346 -19.68 -0.01 11.47
C GLN A 346 -19.01 0.11 10.10
N ARG A 347 -17.78 0.64 10.03
CA ARG A 347 -17.08 0.84 8.75
C ARG A 347 -16.47 -0.46 8.28
N GLU A 348 -16.79 -0.82 7.03
CA GLU A 348 -16.23 -1.97 6.33
C GLU A 348 -15.25 -1.51 5.25
N PHE A 349 -14.21 -2.31 5.06
CA PHE A 349 -13.14 -2.06 4.11
C PHE A 349 -12.93 -3.28 3.23
N VAL A 350 -12.42 -3.05 2.03
CA VAL A 350 -11.96 -4.06 1.09
C VAL A 350 -10.45 -3.92 0.99
N VAL A 351 -9.73 -4.90 1.52
CA VAL A 351 -8.27 -5.01 1.42
C VAL A 351 -7.94 -5.83 0.18
N THR A 352 -7.18 -5.25 -0.74
CA THR A 352 -6.69 -5.94 -1.95
C THR A 352 -5.18 -6.05 -1.86
N TYR A 353 -4.66 -7.27 -1.87
CA TYR A 353 -3.23 -7.58 -1.90
C TYR A 353 -2.85 -8.06 -3.30
N PHE A 354 -1.92 -7.38 -3.95
CA PHE A 354 -1.47 -7.68 -5.31
C PHE A 354 -0.28 -8.63 -5.24
N LEU A 355 -0.41 -9.81 -5.86
CA LEU A 355 0.62 -10.85 -5.79
C LEU A 355 1.82 -10.53 -6.70
N GLU A 356 1.59 -9.75 -7.76
CA GLU A 356 2.61 -9.33 -8.74
C GLU A 356 3.75 -8.51 -8.11
N ASP A 357 3.44 -7.63 -7.15
CA ASP A 357 4.40 -6.67 -6.61
C ASP A 357 4.39 -6.56 -5.08
N GLU A 358 3.68 -7.45 -4.40
CA GLU A 358 3.52 -7.48 -2.93
C GLU A 358 2.97 -6.19 -2.33
N THR A 359 2.24 -5.39 -3.12
CA THR A 359 1.57 -4.20 -2.63
C THR A 359 0.18 -4.52 -2.12
N MET A 360 -0.39 -3.61 -1.32
CA MET A 360 -1.80 -3.66 -0.96
C MET A 360 -2.44 -2.30 -1.12
N ALA A 361 -3.75 -2.30 -1.30
CA ALA A 361 -4.60 -1.13 -1.22
C ALA A 361 -5.79 -1.43 -0.32
N VAL A 362 -6.32 -0.41 0.35
CA VAL A 362 -7.52 -0.52 1.18
C VAL A 362 -8.55 0.45 0.65
N PHE A 363 -9.73 -0.07 0.35
CA PHE A 363 -10.84 0.70 -0.20
C PHE A 363 -12.07 0.59 0.70
N GLU A 364 -12.68 1.71 1.04
CA GLU A 364 -13.93 1.76 1.80
C GLU A 364 -15.11 1.90 0.81
N PRO A 365 -16.00 0.90 0.72
CA PRO A 365 -17.20 1.02 -0.10
C PRO A 365 -18.09 2.19 0.32
N ARG A 366 -18.73 2.83 -0.65
CA ARG A 366 -19.64 3.95 -0.38
C ARG A 366 -20.98 3.43 0.12
N VAL A 367 -21.29 3.69 1.39
CA VAL A 367 -22.58 3.37 2.01
C VAL A 367 -23.47 4.62 2.03
N ARG A 368 -24.71 4.50 1.52
CA ARG A 368 -25.67 5.61 1.56
C ARG A 368 -26.10 5.88 3.00
N ASN A 369 -26.27 7.16 3.34
CA ASN A 369 -26.74 7.62 4.66
C ASN A 369 -25.82 7.27 5.84
N SER A 370 -24.57 6.85 5.61
CA SER A 370 -23.59 6.59 6.69
C SER A 370 -23.00 7.86 7.29
N GLY A 371 -23.07 8.99 6.56
CA GLY A 371 -22.40 10.24 6.94
C GLY A 371 -20.88 10.24 6.73
N VAL A 372 -20.32 9.16 6.19
CA VAL A 372 -18.88 9.01 5.92
C VAL A 372 -18.63 8.93 4.40
N LEU A 373 -17.66 9.71 3.91
CA LEU A 373 -17.25 9.66 2.51
C LEU A 373 -16.41 8.40 2.25
N GLY A 374 -17.03 7.37 1.66
CA GLY A 374 -16.31 6.18 1.20
C GLY A 374 -15.40 6.45 -0.01
N GLY A 375 -14.36 5.64 -0.16
CA GLY A 375 -13.37 5.77 -1.22
C GLY A 375 -12.06 5.06 -0.91
N ARG A 376 -10.96 5.52 -1.52
CA ARG A 376 -9.61 4.98 -1.23
C ARG A 376 -9.21 5.34 0.19
N PHE A 377 -9.05 4.33 1.03
CA PHE A 377 -8.63 4.48 2.42
C PHE A 377 -7.10 4.41 2.54
N LEU A 378 -6.47 3.46 1.84
CA LEU A 378 -5.02 3.38 1.63
C LEU A 378 -4.73 3.17 0.15
N ASP A 379 -3.91 4.04 -0.44
CA ASP A 379 -3.43 3.89 -1.81
C ASP A 379 -2.49 2.69 -1.94
N ARG A 380 -2.43 2.11 -3.15
CA ARG A 380 -1.62 0.93 -3.46
C ARG A 380 -0.15 1.17 -3.16
N ALA A 381 0.37 0.52 -2.13
CA ALA A 381 1.76 0.61 -1.70
C ALA A 381 2.20 -0.61 -0.91
N ARG A 382 3.51 -0.72 -0.65
CA ARG A 382 4.05 -1.69 0.30
C ARG A 382 4.01 -1.10 1.70
N PHE A 383 3.32 -1.76 2.62
CA PHE A 383 3.18 -1.29 4.00
C PHE A 383 3.99 -2.15 4.96
N ARG A 384 4.56 -1.50 5.96
CA ARG A 384 5.39 -2.11 7.01
C ARG A 384 4.52 -2.50 8.21
N LYS A 385 4.88 -3.63 8.81
CA LYS A 385 4.28 -4.13 10.06
C LYS A 385 4.77 -3.31 11.26
N ASP A 386 3.95 -3.21 12.31
CA ASP A 386 4.37 -2.59 13.57
C ASP A 386 5.59 -3.34 14.17
N PRO A 387 6.71 -2.65 14.47
CA PRO A 387 7.91 -3.27 15.04
C PRO A 387 7.67 -3.99 16.38
N LYS A 388 6.59 -3.66 17.11
CA LYS A 388 6.21 -4.37 18.35
C LYS A 388 5.78 -5.82 18.09
N LEU A 389 5.21 -6.12 16.92
CA LEU A 389 4.83 -7.49 16.53
C LEU A 389 6.05 -8.36 16.16
N THR A 390 7.19 -7.74 15.86
CA THR A 390 8.42 -8.43 15.42
C THR A 390 9.40 -8.76 16.55
N GLN A 391 9.07 -8.46 17.82
CA GLN A 391 9.97 -8.65 18.96
C GLN A 391 10.33 -10.13 19.27
N ASN A 392 9.64 -11.09 18.65
CA ASN A 392 9.92 -12.52 18.78
C ASN A 392 10.81 -13.11 17.66
N LEU A 393 11.26 -12.29 16.69
CA LEU A 393 12.13 -12.75 15.60
C LEU A 393 13.61 -12.64 16.00
N LYS A 394 14.41 -13.65 15.62
CA LYS A 394 15.84 -13.76 15.98
C LYS A 394 16.61 -12.48 15.56
N PRO A 395 17.64 -12.05 16.32
CA PRO A 395 18.35 -10.77 16.08
C PRO A 395 19.03 -10.61 14.71
N HIS A 396 19.09 -11.66 13.89
CA HIS A 396 19.78 -11.67 12.61
C HIS A 396 18.91 -11.22 11.41
N GLU A 397 17.59 -11.07 11.58
CA GLU A 397 16.64 -10.61 10.53
C GLU A 397 16.13 -9.18 10.75
N ALA A 398 16.47 -8.56 11.89
CA ALA A 398 16.02 -7.23 12.30
C ALA A 398 16.57 -6.06 11.44
N THR A 399 17.35 -6.34 10.40
CA THR A 399 17.99 -5.34 9.54
C THR A 399 17.11 -4.92 8.35
N THR A 400 15.98 -5.59 8.10
CA THR A 400 15.08 -5.28 6.96
C THR A 400 13.71 -4.85 7.47
N PRO A 401 13.14 -3.71 7.04
CA PRO A 401 11.76 -3.37 7.39
C PRO A 401 10.82 -4.47 6.90
N LEU A 402 10.12 -5.11 7.84
CA LEU A 402 9.25 -6.25 7.56
C LEU A 402 7.95 -5.74 6.94
N HIS A 403 7.83 -5.89 5.63
CA HIS A 403 6.60 -5.59 4.91
C HIS A 403 5.58 -6.72 5.08
N TYR A 404 4.30 -6.43 4.89
CA TYR A 404 3.28 -7.46 4.77
C TYR A 404 3.55 -8.38 3.58
N GLN A 405 3.42 -9.68 3.81
CA GLN A 405 3.62 -10.73 2.84
C GLN A 405 2.31 -11.49 2.61
N ALA A 406 2.22 -12.25 1.51
CA ALA A 406 1.05 -13.06 1.21
C ALA A 406 0.69 -14.02 2.35
N SER A 407 1.68 -14.61 3.03
CA SER A 407 1.47 -15.53 4.17
C SER A 407 0.80 -14.87 5.38
N ASP A 408 0.85 -13.55 5.51
CA ASP A 408 0.19 -12.81 6.59
C ASP A 408 -1.30 -12.55 6.29
N MET A 409 -1.75 -12.84 5.07
CA MET A 409 -3.10 -12.58 4.60
C MET A 409 -3.98 -13.81 4.74
N TYR A 410 -4.76 -13.86 5.82
CA TYR A 410 -5.72 -14.93 6.09
C TYR A 410 -6.93 -14.38 6.87
N VAL A 411 -8.07 -15.06 6.79
CA VAL A 411 -9.27 -14.66 7.54
C VAL A 411 -9.04 -14.81 9.04
N GLY A 412 -9.36 -13.75 9.79
CA GLY A 412 -9.04 -13.58 11.21
C GLY A 412 -7.72 -12.86 11.48
N ALA A 413 -6.90 -12.60 10.45
CA ALA A 413 -5.65 -11.84 10.62
C ALA A 413 -5.94 -10.38 10.98
N VAL A 414 -5.11 -9.80 11.85
CA VAL A 414 -5.20 -8.39 12.24
C VAL A 414 -4.00 -7.65 11.66
N LEU A 415 -4.28 -6.74 10.73
CA LEU A 415 -3.30 -5.84 10.14
C LEU A 415 -3.09 -4.62 11.05
N ILE A 416 -1.85 -4.42 11.46
CA ILE A 416 -1.37 -3.34 12.32
C ILE A 416 -0.20 -2.67 11.61
N PHE A 417 -0.45 -1.49 11.06
CA PHE A 417 0.53 -0.74 10.28
C PHE A 417 1.45 0.09 11.16
N GLU A 418 2.73 0.19 10.78
CA GLU A 418 3.74 1.01 11.48
C GLU A 418 3.30 2.49 11.63
N PHE A 419 2.67 3.06 10.60
CA PHE A 419 2.25 4.46 10.61
C PHE A 419 0.98 4.72 11.44
N SER A 420 0.21 3.67 11.78
CA SER A 420 -1.06 3.78 12.49
C SER A 420 -1.32 2.57 13.42
N PRO A 421 -0.53 2.39 14.49
CA PRO A 421 -0.61 1.20 15.34
C PRO A 421 -1.93 1.06 16.12
N HIS A 422 -2.67 2.14 16.27
CA HIS A 422 -3.98 2.18 16.93
C HIS A 422 -5.14 1.77 16.00
N GLN A 423 -4.97 1.91 14.68
CA GLN A 423 -5.97 1.56 13.69
C GLN A 423 -5.71 0.15 13.19
N ARG A 424 -6.30 -0.82 13.88
CA ARG A 424 -6.14 -2.25 13.60
C ARG A 424 -7.24 -2.72 12.68
N LEU A 425 -6.89 -3.33 11.54
CA LEU A 425 -7.86 -3.89 10.60
C LEU A 425 -7.90 -5.41 10.71
N GLU A 426 -9.01 -5.96 11.16
CA GLU A 426 -9.28 -7.39 11.16
C GLU A 426 -9.82 -7.81 9.79
N LEU A 427 -9.21 -8.83 9.17
CA LEU A 427 -9.72 -9.46 7.95
C LEU A 427 -10.85 -10.42 8.32
N VAL A 428 -12.08 -10.07 7.97
CA VAL A 428 -13.30 -10.78 8.39
C VAL A 428 -13.67 -11.88 7.41
N GLU A 429 -13.48 -11.63 6.11
CA GLU A 429 -13.92 -12.54 5.05
C GLU A 429 -12.99 -12.41 3.84
N ALA A 430 -12.92 -13.46 3.02
CA ALA A 430 -12.14 -13.49 1.79
C ALA A 430 -13.02 -13.89 0.61
N ASP A 431 -12.76 -13.34 -0.57
CA ASP A 431 -13.45 -13.72 -1.79
C ASP A 431 -13.22 -15.21 -2.12
N ALA A 432 -14.19 -15.85 -2.80
CA ALA A 432 -14.10 -17.27 -3.15
C ALA A 432 -12.87 -17.61 -4.02
N GLN A 433 -12.45 -16.70 -4.90
CA GLN A 433 -11.22 -16.84 -5.68
C GLN A 433 -9.97 -16.79 -4.80
N THR A 434 -9.91 -15.84 -3.86
CA THR A 434 -8.84 -15.73 -2.86
C THR A 434 -8.69 -17.04 -2.09
N LEU A 435 -9.79 -17.59 -1.58
CA LEU A 435 -9.77 -18.85 -0.82
C LEU A 435 -9.28 -20.03 -1.66
N SER A 436 -9.78 -20.16 -2.89
CA SER A 436 -9.38 -21.24 -3.80
C SER A 436 -7.90 -21.13 -4.19
N PHE A 437 -7.40 -19.92 -4.39
CA PHE A 437 -5.98 -19.65 -4.65
C PHE A 437 -5.09 -20.00 -3.45
N CYS A 438 -5.52 -19.65 -2.23
CA CYS A 438 -4.79 -20.00 -1.03
C CYS A 438 -4.77 -21.52 -0.80
N GLU A 439 -5.86 -22.23 -1.12
CA GLU A 439 -5.95 -23.71 -1.04
C GLU A 439 -5.06 -24.42 -2.07
N SER A 440 -4.82 -23.81 -3.24
CA SER A 440 -3.94 -24.38 -4.26
C SER A 440 -2.44 -24.15 -4.00
N HIS A 441 -2.10 -23.24 -3.08
CA HIS A 441 -0.71 -22.87 -2.73
C HIS A 441 -0.43 -23.08 -1.21
N PRO A 442 -0.58 -24.31 -0.69
CA PRO A 442 -0.42 -24.59 0.74
C PRO A 442 1.00 -24.32 1.28
N GLU A 443 2.01 -24.30 0.41
CA GLU A 443 3.40 -23.99 0.76
C GLU A 443 3.59 -22.56 1.27
N VAL A 444 2.77 -21.62 0.78
CA VAL A 444 2.76 -20.23 1.26
C VAL A 444 1.66 -20.01 2.29
N PHE A 445 0.45 -20.54 2.04
CA PHE A 445 -0.72 -20.33 2.90
C PHE A 445 -0.98 -21.55 3.80
N ARG A 446 -0.17 -21.69 4.85
CA ARG A 446 -0.24 -22.85 5.75
C ARG A 446 -1.63 -23.06 6.37
N PHE A 447 -2.36 -21.99 6.69
CA PHE A 447 -3.71 -22.08 7.27
C PHE A 447 -4.80 -22.55 6.28
N SER A 448 -4.49 -22.58 4.99
CA SER A 448 -5.38 -23.03 3.92
C SER A 448 -5.07 -24.47 3.45
N ASP A 449 -4.07 -25.13 4.05
CA ASP A 449 -3.82 -26.55 3.80
C ASP A 449 -4.84 -27.42 4.55
N SER A 450 -5.80 -27.97 3.81
CA SER A 450 -6.82 -28.87 4.34
C SER A 450 -6.26 -30.08 5.09
N SER A 451 -5.11 -30.62 4.70
CA SER A 451 -4.53 -31.82 5.32
C SER A 451 -3.84 -31.48 6.64
N ALA A 452 -3.03 -30.41 6.66
CA ALA A 452 -2.39 -29.93 7.87
C ALA A 452 -3.42 -29.43 8.90
N VAL A 453 -4.46 -28.72 8.47
CA VAL A 453 -5.55 -28.27 9.35
C VAL A 453 -6.29 -29.46 9.95
N LEU A 454 -6.59 -30.51 9.17
CA LEU A 454 -7.21 -31.73 9.68
C LEU A 454 -6.34 -32.44 10.71
N ALA A 455 -5.04 -32.61 10.43
CA ALA A 455 -4.10 -33.20 11.38
C ALA A 455 -4.02 -32.39 12.68
N PHE A 456 -4.03 -31.05 12.58
CA PHE A 456 -4.07 -30.15 13.73
C PHE A 456 -5.37 -30.31 14.52
N THR A 457 -6.53 -30.42 13.85
CA THR A 457 -7.80 -30.69 14.55
C THR A 457 -7.83 -32.04 15.26
N ALA A 458 -7.22 -33.08 14.68
CA ALA A 458 -7.08 -34.37 15.34
C ALA A 458 -6.23 -34.27 16.61
N LYS A 459 -5.14 -33.49 16.57
CA LYS A 459 -4.31 -33.21 17.74
C LYS A 459 -5.07 -32.43 18.82
N LEU A 460 -5.79 -31.38 18.44
CA LEU A 460 -6.64 -30.62 19.36
C LEU A 460 -7.74 -31.48 19.97
N TRP A 461 -8.36 -32.35 19.17
CA TRP A 461 -9.34 -33.31 19.64
C TRP A 461 -8.75 -34.25 20.69
N MET A 462 -7.56 -34.78 20.45
CA MET A 462 -6.88 -35.69 21.38
C MET A 462 -6.48 -35.03 22.70
N ASN A 463 -6.12 -33.76 22.66
CA ASN A 463 -5.75 -32.99 23.85
C ASN A 463 -6.95 -32.35 24.57
N GLY A 464 -8.12 -32.32 23.92
CA GLY A 464 -9.30 -31.67 24.44
C GLY A 464 -10.13 -32.54 25.41
N PRO A 465 -11.22 -31.96 25.98
CA PRO A 465 -12.05 -32.60 26.98
C PRO A 465 -12.82 -33.83 26.47
N ARG A 466 -12.92 -34.05 25.14
CA ARG A 466 -13.53 -35.23 24.47
C ARG A 466 -14.85 -35.69 25.08
N ASN A 467 -15.65 -34.75 25.58
CA ASN A 467 -16.89 -34.97 26.33
C ASN A 467 -18.14 -34.92 25.45
N VAL A 468 -17.99 -34.49 24.20
CA VAL A 468 -19.07 -34.35 23.23
C VAL A 468 -18.89 -35.38 22.13
N ASP A 469 -19.95 -36.09 21.75
CA ASP A 469 -19.97 -36.88 20.51
C ASP A 469 -20.38 -35.95 19.35
N LEU A 470 -19.39 -35.51 18.56
CA LEU A 470 -19.58 -34.58 17.45
C LEU A 470 -20.67 -35.04 16.48
N ARG A 471 -20.65 -36.33 16.10
CA ARG A 471 -21.59 -36.89 15.13
C ARG A 471 -23.00 -36.88 15.68
N ARG A 472 -23.17 -37.20 16.97
CA ARG A 472 -24.47 -37.20 17.63
C ARG A 472 -25.04 -35.79 17.79
N GLU A 473 -24.22 -34.79 18.11
CA GLU A 473 -24.67 -33.40 18.23
C GLU A 473 -25.13 -32.83 16.89
N TRP A 474 -24.37 -33.03 15.82
CA TRP A 474 -24.78 -32.56 14.48
C TRP A 474 -26.05 -33.24 13.98
N ARG A 475 -26.23 -34.54 14.25
CA ARG A 475 -27.48 -35.25 13.93
C ARG A 475 -28.70 -34.77 14.72
N GLN A 476 -28.50 -34.20 15.91
CA GLN A 476 -29.61 -33.60 16.67
C GLN A 476 -30.04 -32.24 16.08
N LEU A 477 -29.08 -31.51 15.50
CA LEU A 477 -29.36 -30.24 14.81
C LEU A 477 -29.98 -30.48 13.43
N ASP A 478 -29.54 -31.51 12.72
CA ASP A 478 -30.10 -31.91 11.42
C ASP A 478 -31.48 -32.60 11.56
N ARG A 479 -32.52 -31.79 11.71
CA ARG A 479 -33.92 -32.25 11.73
C ARG A 479 -34.36 -32.90 10.43
N SER A 480 -33.75 -32.51 9.32
CA SER A 480 -34.08 -32.97 7.98
C SER A 480 -33.49 -34.34 7.64
N LYS A 481 -32.53 -34.83 8.45
CA LYS A 481 -31.69 -36.00 8.13
C LYS A 481 -30.99 -35.85 6.77
N SER A 482 -30.71 -34.62 6.37
CA SER A 482 -30.00 -34.31 5.12
C SER A 482 -28.53 -34.71 5.19
N ARG A 483 -28.00 -34.92 6.39
CA ARG A 483 -26.57 -35.17 6.72
C ARG A 483 -25.66 -33.98 6.48
N PHE A 484 -26.27 -32.80 6.45
CA PHE A 484 -25.60 -31.54 6.24
C PHE A 484 -26.01 -30.51 7.29
N VAL A 485 -25.09 -29.62 7.64
CA VAL A 485 -25.34 -28.50 8.56
C VAL A 485 -24.75 -27.20 8.01
N SER A 486 -25.29 -26.07 8.45
CA SER A 486 -24.77 -24.74 8.09
C SER A 486 -23.40 -24.46 8.73
N LEU A 487 -22.68 -23.44 8.23
CA LEU A 487 -21.41 -22.99 8.80
C LEU A 487 -21.56 -22.59 10.28
N GLU A 488 -22.66 -21.93 10.63
CA GLU A 488 -22.92 -21.48 12.01
C GLU A 488 -23.16 -22.67 12.95
N GLU A 489 -23.95 -23.65 12.53
CA GLU A 489 -24.18 -24.88 13.30
C GLU A 489 -22.89 -25.70 13.47
N MET A 490 -22.06 -25.76 12.43
CA MET A 490 -20.73 -26.36 12.51
C MET A 490 -19.88 -25.65 13.58
N LYS A 491 -19.77 -24.31 13.53
CA LYS A 491 -19.01 -23.53 14.51
C LYS A 491 -19.55 -23.72 15.93
N ASN A 492 -20.87 -23.81 16.10
CA ASN A 492 -21.53 -24.00 17.39
C ASN A 492 -21.15 -25.34 18.05
N VAL A 493 -21.19 -26.45 17.30
CA VAL A 493 -20.82 -27.77 17.83
C VAL A 493 -19.31 -27.86 18.11
N LEU A 494 -18.47 -27.31 17.22
CA LEU A 494 -17.03 -27.23 17.47
C LEU A 494 -16.70 -26.42 18.73
N ASN A 495 -17.49 -25.38 19.03
CA ASN A 495 -17.33 -24.57 20.23
C ASN A 495 -17.71 -25.37 21.49
N ARG A 496 -18.82 -26.11 21.45
CA ARG A 496 -19.20 -27.02 22.56
C ARG A 496 -18.17 -28.10 22.81
N ALA A 497 -17.50 -28.58 21.75
CA ALA A 497 -16.42 -29.56 21.85
C ALA A 497 -15.08 -28.97 22.32
N GLY A 498 -14.98 -27.65 22.53
CA GLY A 498 -13.75 -26.97 22.95
C GLY A 498 -12.70 -26.81 21.85
N LEU A 499 -13.03 -27.11 20.58
CA LEU A 499 -12.10 -27.05 19.46
C LEU A 499 -11.90 -25.63 18.92
N THR A 500 -12.88 -24.73 19.11
CA THR A 500 -12.83 -23.38 18.51
C THR A 500 -11.79 -22.46 19.13
N SER A 501 -11.44 -22.67 20.39
CA SER A 501 -10.44 -21.85 21.10
C SER A 501 -9.02 -22.10 20.57
N GLY A 502 -8.76 -23.32 20.07
CA GLY A 502 -7.46 -23.70 19.52
C GLY A 502 -7.29 -23.39 18.03
N MET A 503 -8.32 -22.91 17.34
CA MET A 503 -8.34 -22.76 15.88
C MET A 503 -8.62 -21.33 15.42
N ASN A 504 -7.89 -20.90 14.40
CA ASN A 504 -8.12 -19.63 13.70
C ASN A 504 -9.33 -19.70 12.74
N GLU A 505 -9.93 -18.55 12.42
CA GLU A 505 -11.08 -18.45 11.52
C GLU A 505 -10.79 -19.00 10.11
N GLN A 506 -9.60 -18.71 9.56
CA GLN A 506 -9.16 -19.30 8.28
C GLN A 506 -9.20 -20.84 8.34
N GLN A 507 -8.68 -21.45 9.41
CA GLN A 507 -8.64 -22.92 9.54
C GLN A 507 -10.05 -23.52 9.61
N LYS A 508 -10.98 -22.87 10.33
CA LYS A 508 -12.40 -23.27 10.39
C LYS A 508 -13.05 -23.20 9.00
N LEU A 509 -12.74 -22.16 8.23
CA LEU A 509 -13.20 -22.01 6.85
C LEU A 509 -12.61 -23.06 5.91
N THR A 510 -11.31 -23.36 6.03
CA THR A 510 -10.64 -24.41 5.25
C THR A 510 -11.28 -25.78 5.48
N LEU A 511 -11.62 -26.12 6.73
CA LEU A 511 -12.37 -27.35 7.03
C LEU A 511 -13.74 -27.35 6.40
N PHE A 512 -14.48 -26.25 6.56
CA PHE A 512 -15.81 -26.13 6.01
C PHE A 512 -15.81 -26.31 4.49
N ARG A 513 -14.86 -25.68 3.79
CA ARG A 513 -14.69 -25.80 2.33
C ARG A 513 -14.24 -27.19 1.90
N ARG A 514 -13.42 -27.88 2.70
CA ARG A 514 -12.98 -29.25 2.41
C ARG A 514 -14.11 -30.28 2.43
N PHE A 515 -15.09 -30.11 3.32
CA PHE A 515 -16.25 -31.00 3.48
C PHE A 515 -17.55 -30.36 2.99
N ARG A 516 -17.43 -29.40 2.05
CA ARG A 516 -18.57 -28.76 1.42
C ARG A 516 -19.26 -29.71 0.43
N ASN A 517 -20.58 -29.69 0.40
CA ASN A 517 -21.35 -30.35 -0.63
C ASN A 517 -21.62 -29.38 -1.80
N ASP A 518 -21.12 -29.69 -2.99
CA ASP A 518 -21.39 -28.95 -4.23
C ASP A 518 -22.47 -29.69 -5.03
N THR A 519 -23.69 -29.80 -4.49
CA THR A 519 -24.83 -30.14 -5.34
C THR A 519 -25.19 -28.90 -6.15
N GLU A 520 -24.61 -28.79 -7.36
CA GLU A 520 -25.04 -27.84 -8.38
C GLU A 520 -26.51 -28.09 -8.72
N SER A 521 -27.41 -27.33 -8.11
CA SER A 521 -28.75 -27.16 -8.63
C SER A 521 -28.68 -26.05 -9.66
N ASP A 522 -28.53 -26.44 -10.93
CA ASP A 522 -28.84 -25.59 -12.07
C ASP A 522 -30.22 -24.96 -11.85
N ASN A 523 -30.26 -23.63 -11.94
CA ASN A 523 -31.46 -22.77 -11.93
C ASN A 523 -32.20 -22.62 -10.59
N ASN A 524 -31.79 -21.65 -9.77
CA ASN A 524 -32.68 -20.55 -9.34
C ASN A 524 -31.92 -19.49 -8.54
N GLN A 525 -32.38 -18.24 -8.65
CA GLN A 525 -31.78 -17.00 -8.09
C GLN A 525 -31.82 -16.89 -6.54
N ASN A 526 -31.83 -18.00 -5.81
CA ASN A 526 -31.68 -17.99 -4.36
C ASN A 526 -30.31 -18.59 -4.03
N GLN A 527 -29.42 -17.77 -3.46
CA GLN A 527 -28.15 -18.23 -2.90
C GLN A 527 -28.45 -19.26 -1.79
N GLU A 528 -28.47 -20.55 -2.14
CA GLU A 528 -28.47 -21.61 -1.12
C GLU A 528 -27.13 -21.58 -0.39
N GLU A 529 -27.17 -21.44 0.93
CA GLU A 529 -25.97 -21.38 1.75
C GLU A 529 -25.19 -22.70 1.62
N PRO A 530 -23.86 -22.65 1.52
CA PRO A 530 -23.05 -23.86 1.45
C PRO A 530 -23.26 -24.73 2.70
N LEU A 531 -23.23 -26.04 2.51
CA LEU A 531 -23.59 -27.03 3.52
C LEU A 531 -22.39 -27.94 3.86
N PHE A 532 -22.22 -28.26 5.15
CA PHE A 532 -21.11 -29.03 5.71
C PHE A 532 -21.47 -30.51 5.92
N ALA A 533 -20.71 -31.41 5.29
CA ALA A 533 -20.84 -32.87 5.42
C ALA A 533 -20.19 -33.38 6.71
N TYR A 534 -20.95 -33.35 7.82
CA TYR A 534 -20.41 -33.67 9.14
C TYR A 534 -20.05 -35.16 9.32
N ASP A 535 -20.75 -36.09 8.64
CA ASP A 535 -20.47 -37.53 8.74
C ASP A 535 -19.08 -37.85 8.17
N ASP A 536 -18.73 -37.25 7.03
CA ASP A 536 -17.43 -37.38 6.39
C ASP A 536 -16.33 -36.76 7.25
N PHE A 537 -16.54 -35.56 7.81
CA PHE A 537 -15.58 -34.95 8.73
C PHE A 537 -15.25 -35.87 9.91
N CYS A 538 -16.27 -36.44 10.56
CA CYS A 538 -16.08 -37.37 11.67
C CYS A 538 -15.36 -38.66 11.25
N ASP A 539 -15.62 -39.19 10.04
CA ASP A 539 -14.93 -40.36 9.51
C ASP A 539 -13.42 -40.09 9.36
N PHE A 540 -13.05 -38.94 8.77
CA PHE A 540 -11.65 -38.54 8.60
C PHE A 540 -10.95 -38.26 9.94
N LEU A 541 -11.63 -37.59 10.87
CA LEU A 541 -11.08 -37.30 12.19
C LEU A 541 -10.82 -38.59 12.97
N SER A 542 -11.76 -39.55 12.93
CA SER A 542 -11.60 -40.86 13.57
C SER A 542 -10.43 -41.65 12.98
N ALA A 543 -10.28 -41.65 11.65
CA ALA A 543 -9.17 -42.32 10.97
C ALA A 543 -7.79 -41.77 11.37
N LEU A 544 -7.68 -40.48 11.68
CA LEU A 544 -6.42 -39.85 12.11
C LEU A 544 -6.10 -40.09 13.59
N VAL A 545 -7.13 -40.23 14.42
CA VAL A 545 -6.99 -40.31 15.88
C VAL A 545 -6.81 -41.76 16.36
N THR A 546 -7.33 -42.74 15.62
CA THR A 546 -7.33 -44.14 16.05
C THR A 546 -5.93 -44.75 15.95
N LYS A 547 -5.47 -45.37 17.05
CA LYS A 547 -4.18 -46.07 17.12
C LYS A 547 -4.27 -47.45 16.43
N PRO A 548 -3.16 -47.96 15.87
CA PRO A 548 -3.14 -49.32 15.33
C PRO A 548 -3.48 -50.35 16.41
N PRO A 549 -4.27 -51.38 16.10
CA PRO A 549 -4.63 -52.42 17.05
C PRO A 549 -3.38 -53.15 17.53
N THR A 550 -3.33 -53.39 18.84
CA THR A 550 -2.28 -54.17 19.51
C THR A 550 -2.30 -55.62 19.03
N HIS A 551 -1.24 -56.38 19.32
CA HIS A 551 -1.10 -57.77 18.83
C HIS A 551 -2.26 -58.68 19.31
N GLU A 552 -2.83 -58.41 20.49
CA GLU A 552 -3.97 -59.14 21.06
C GLU A 552 -5.29 -58.74 20.36
N GLU A 553 -5.49 -57.45 20.05
CA GLU A 553 -6.67 -56.94 19.34
C GLU A 553 -6.70 -57.32 17.85
N ARG A 554 -5.56 -57.72 17.27
CA ARG A 554 -5.49 -58.25 15.90
C ARG A 554 -6.12 -59.64 15.76
N GLU A 555 -6.27 -60.37 16.85
CA GLU A 555 -6.94 -61.68 16.85
C GLU A 555 -8.47 -61.55 16.82
N ASP A 556 -9.03 -60.40 17.23
CA ASP A 556 -10.46 -60.11 17.05
C ASP A 556 -10.73 -59.73 15.58
N ALA A 557 -11.40 -60.63 14.86
CA ALA A 557 -11.79 -60.43 13.47
C ALA A 557 -12.61 -59.14 13.28
N ALA A 558 -13.45 -58.73 14.26
CA ALA A 558 -14.26 -57.52 14.14
C ALA A 558 -13.40 -56.23 14.21
N GLN A 559 -12.44 -56.18 15.13
CA GLN A 559 -11.54 -55.03 15.30
C GLN A 559 -10.50 -54.97 14.17
N SER A 560 -9.96 -56.12 13.74
CA SER A 560 -9.04 -56.24 12.61
C SER A 560 -9.67 -55.80 11.29
N VAL A 561 -10.93 -56.15 11.03
CA VAL A 561 -11.68 -55.68 9.86
C VAL A 561 -11.96 -54.19 9.95
N SER A 562 -12.44 -53.70 11.09
CA SER A 562 -12.77 -52.29 11.28
C SER A 562 -11.55 -51.38 11.07
N TRP A 563 -10.38 -51.76 11.60
CA TRP A 563 -9.13 -51.05 11.37
C TRP A 563 -8.72 -51.02 9.90
N ARG A 564 -8.86 -52.15 9.17
CA ARG A 564 -8.55 -52.19 7.73
C ARG A 564 -9.54 -51.33 6.93
N LEU A 565 -10.83 -51.37 7.26
CA LEU A 565 -11.86 -50.55 6.62
C LEU A 565 -11.65 -49.06 6.86
N MET A 566 -11.19 -48.67 8.05
CA MET A 566 -10.86 -47.29 8.40
C MET A 566 -9.73 -46.69 7.55
N LYS A 567 -8.83 -47.53 7.00
CA LYS A 567 -7.77 -47.08 6.09
C LYS A 567 -8.26 -46.72 4.68
N ILE A 568 -9.49 -47.12 4.32
CA ILE A 568 -10.05 -46.79 3.01
C ILE A 568 -10.52 -45.33 3.04
N PRO A 569 -9.92 -44.43 2.25
CA PRO A 569 -10.33 -43.02 2.22
C PRO A 569 -11.74 -42.90 1.64
N ARG A 570 -12.58 -42.08 2.28
CA ARG A 570 -13.96 -41.80 1.87
C ARG A 570 -14.82 -43.06 1.74
N LEU A 571 -14.61 -44.06 2.61
CA LEU A 571 -15.34 -45.33 2.57
C LEU A 571 -16.86 -45.13 2.51
N ARG A 572 -17.42 -44.26 3.36
CA ARG A 572 -18.86 -43.97 3.40
C ARG A 572 -19.40 -43.49 2.04
N GLN A 573 -18.71 -42.53 1.42
CA GLN A 573 -19.09 -42.02 0.09
C GLN A 573 -19.00 -43.11 -0.98
N LEU A 574 -17.94 -43.93 -0.97
CA LEU A 574 -17.77 -45.03 -1.92
C LEU A 574 -18.89 -46.08 -1.79
N LEU A 575 -19.27 -46.43 -0.56
CA LEU A 575 -20.37 -47.35 -0.29
C LEU A 575 -21.72 -46.74 -0.73
N SER A 576 -21.93 -45.45 -0.50
CA SER A 576 -23.15 -44.74 -0.94
C SER A 576 -23.31 -44.73 -2.46
N ILE A 577 -22.21 -44.44 -3.19
CA ILE A 577 -22.20 -44.47 -4.67
C ILE A 577 -22.47 -45.91 -5.17
N ALA A 578 -21.84 -46.91 -4.57
CA ALA A 578 -22.05 -48.31 -4.94
C ALA A 578 -23.46 -48.82 -4.61
N GLY A 579 -24.10 -48.25 -3.59
CA GLY A 579 -25.50 -48.49 -3.21
C GLY A 579 -26.52 -47.67 -4.01
N ALA A 580 -26.11 -46.98 -5.09
CA ALA A 580 -26.96 -46.10 -5.90
C ALA A 580 -27.67 -44.99 -5.09
N ASN A 581 -26.97 -44.41 -4.11
CA ASN A 581 -27.46 -43.37 -3.20
C ASN A 581 -28.62 -43.80 -2.27
N TYR A 582 -28.84 -45.11 -2.11
CA TYR A 582 -29.65 -45.64 -1.02
C TYR A 582 -28.76 -45.91 0.19
N ASP A 583 -29.26 -45.68 1.40
CA ASP A 583 -28.57 -45.95 2.68
C ASP A 583 -28.23 -47.44 2.93
N LEU A 584 -28.51 -48.31 1.96
CA LEU A 584 -28.43 -49.76 2.03
C LEU A 584 -27.61 -50.31 0.85
N ILE A 585 -26.63 -51.17 1.14
CA ILE A 585 -25.77 -51.81 0.12
C ILE A 585 -25.92 -53.34 0.15
N SER A 586 -25.76 -53.99 -1.02
CA SER A 586 -25.68 -55.46 -1.10
C SER A 586 -24.30 -55.96 -0.67
N VAL A 587 -24.21 -57.20 -0.15
CA VAL A 587 -22.92 -57.81 0.20
C VAL A 587 -22.00 -57.92 -1.02
N SER A 588 -22.55 -58.16 -2.21
CA SER A 588 -21.80 -58.20 -3.47
C SER A 588 -21.18 -56.85 -3.84
N ASP A 589 -21.92 -55.74 -3.66
CA ASP A 589 -21.40 -54.40 -3.96
C ASP A 589 -20.34 -53.98 -2.92
N LEU A 590 -20.52 -54.35 -1.65
CA LEU A 590 -19.51 -54.15 -0.62
C LEU A 590 -18.21 -54.90 -0.99
N LEU A 591 -18.30 -56.17 -1.36
CA LEU A 591 -17.13 -56.94 -1.80
C LEU A 591 -16.46 -56.34 -3.03
N ARG A 592 -17.23 -55.80 -3.99
CA ARG A 592 -16.68 -55.09 -5.16
C ARG A 592 -15.86 -53.86 -4.75
N VAL A 593 -16.41 -53.01 -3.87
CA VAL A 593 -15.69 -51.83 -3.36
C VAL A 593 -14.42 -52.22 -2.63
N MET A 594 -14.44 -53.34 -1.88
CA MET A 594 -13.26 -53.84 -1.16
C MET A 594 -12.19 -54.38 -2.11
N THR A 595 -12.57 -55.18 -3.12
CA THR A 595 -11.64 -55.71 -4.12
C THR A 595 -11.00 -54.60 -4.95
N ASP A 596 -11.77 -53.58 -5.33
CA ASP A 596 -11.29 -52.41 -6.09
C ASP A 596 -10.25 -51.60 -5.30
N ARG A 597 -10.29 -51.67 -3.96
CA ARG A 597 -9.34 -51.03 -3.05
C ARG A 597 -8.28 -51.99 -2.50
N SER A 598 -8.07 -53.13 -3.16
CA SER A 598 -7.07 -54.14 -2.79
C SER A 598 -7.23 -54.71 -1.38
N MET A 599 -8.46 -54.76 -0.87
CA MET A 599 -8.79 -55.39 0.40
C MET A 599 -9.56 -56.69 0.19
N ALA A 600 -9.00 -57.79 0.69
CA ALA A 600 -9.68 -59.07 0.76
C ALA A 600 -10.30 -59.24 2.16
N LEU A 601 -11.60 -59.50 2.20
CA LEU A 601 -12.31 -59.91 3.42
C LEU A 601 -12.38 -61.43 3.46
N SER A 602 -12.08 -62.02 4.61
CA SER A 602 -12.22 -63.46 4.82
C SER A 602 -13.69 -63.82 5.09
N LYS A 603 -14.06 -65.08 4.87
CA LYS A 603 -15.44 -65.57 5.11
C LYS A 603 -15.98 -65.26 6.53
N PRO A 604 -15.22 -65.49 7.63
CA PRO A 604 -15.70 -65.14 8.98
C PRO A 604 -15.90 -63.62 9.17
N GLU A 605 -15.14 -62.78 8.48
CA GLU A 605 -15.27 -61.33 8.56
C GLU A 605 -16.55 -60.82 7.90
N ILE A 606 -16.89 -61.43 6.76
CA ILE A 606 -18.15 -61.15 6.04
C ILE A 606 -19.35 -61.58 6.90
N ASP A 607 -19.26 -62.72 7.58
CA ASP A 607 -20.31 -63.22 8.48
C ASP A 607 -20.50 -62.29 9.70
N VAL A 608 -19.41 -61.74 10.25
CA VAL A 608 -19.47 -60.74 11.34
C VAL A 608 -20.12 -59.44 10.87
N LEU A 609 -19.78 -58.93 9.68
CA LEU A 609 -20.38 -57.71 9.13
C LEU A 609 -21.87 -57.90 8.81
N THR A 610 -22.22 -59.05 8.23
CA THR A 610 -23.61 -59.35 7.84
C THR A 610 -24.49 -59.61 9.07
N SER A 611 -23.99 -60.31 10.09
CA SER A 611 -24.76 -60.58 11.32
C SER A 611 -25.05 -59.33 12.16
N ARG A 612 -24.17 -58.32 12.15
CA ARG A 612 -24.35 -57.10 12.94
C ARG A 612 -25.04 -55.95 12.21
N TYR A 613 -24.83 -55.82 10.90
CA TYR A 613 -25.23 -54.62 10.15
C TYR A 613 -26.23 -54.87 9.02
N ALA A 614 -26.58 -56.13 8.74
CA ALA A 614 -27.64 -56.42 7.78
C ALA A 614 -29.03 -56.09 8.37
N SER A 615 -29.84 -55.40 7.57
CA SER A 615 -31.27 -55.25 7.80
C SER A 615 -32.00 -56.55 7.45
N ASN A 616 -33.28 -56.67 7.79
CA ASN A 616 -34.11 -57.89 7.60
C ASN A 616 -34.11 -58.43 6.16
N ASN A 617 -33.73 -57.60 5.18
CA ASN A 617 -33.67 -57.93 3.76
C ASN A 617 -32.27 -58.39 3.28
N GLY A 618 -31.32 -58.65 4.18
CA GLY A 618 -29.96 -59.09 3.83
C GLY A 618 -29.07 -58.00 3.20
N ARG A 619 -29.48 -56.73 3.31
CA ARG A 619 -28.70 -55.55 2.87
C ARG A 619 -28.07 -54.85 4.07
N ILE A 620 -26.85 -54.38 3.92
CA ILE A 620 -26.07 -53.73 4.98
C ILE A 620 -26.40 -52.23 5.03
N ASP A 621 -26.71 -51.71 6.21
CA ASP A 621 -26.89 -50.27 6.45
C ASP A 621 -25.51 -49.58 6.47
N ILE A 622 -25.28 -48.72 5.48
CA ILE A 622 -23.99 -48.06 5.25
C ILE A 622 -23.64 -47.15 6.43
N HIS A 623 -24.62 -46.42 6.96
CA HIS A 623 -24.37 -45.45 8.01
C HIS A 623 -24.10 -46.12 9.34
N ARG A 624 -24.85 -47.18 9.68
CA ARG A 624 -24.57 -47.98 10.89
C ARG A 624 -23.19 -48.66 10.83
N LEU A 625 -22.82 -49.19 9.67
CA LEU A 625 -21.51 -49.80 9.48
C LEU A 625 -20.40 -48.75 9.67
N CYS A 626 -20.47 -47.62 8.97
CA CYS A 626 -19.46 -46.57 9.06
C CYS A 626 -19.43 -45.90 10.44
N ASP A 627 -20.57 -45.77 11.12
CA ASP A 627 -20.61 -45.23 12.49
C ASP A 627 -19.93 -46.14 13.51
N PHE A 628 -19.92 -47.45 13.28
CA PHE A 628 -19.16 -48.39 14.11
C PHE A 628 -17.67 -48.37 13.77
N ILE A 629 -17.32 -48.31 12.48
CA ILE A 629 -15.92 -48.27 12.04
C ILE A 629 -15.26 -46.97 12.51
N PHE A 630 -15.92 -45.84 12.31
CA PHE A 630 -15.38 -44.50 12.58
C PHE A 630 -15.93 -43.93 13.88
N GLN A 631 -15.58 -44.57 15.00
CA GLN A 631 -15.86 -44.05 16.34
C GLN A 631 -14.69 -43.19 16.83
N LEU A 632 -15.01 -42.03 17.42
CA LEU A 632 -14.02 -41.19 18.07
C LEU A 632 -13.77 -41.72 19.49
N PRO A 633 -12.50 -41.88 19.92
CA PRO A 633 -12.21 -42.35 21.27
C PRO A 633 -12.64 -41.30 22.30
N VAL A 634 -13.46 -41.74 23.24
CA VAL A 634 -13.95 -40.96 24.38
C VAL A 634 -13.26 -41.51 25.63
N ASN A 635 -12.15 -40.90 26.10
CA ASN A 635 -11.56 -41.21 27.42
C ASN A 635 -10.49 -40.19 27.86
N HIS A 636 -10.81 -39.48 28.96
CA HIS A 636 -10.02 -38.68 29.92
C HIS A 636 -9.35 -37.34 29.54
N GLU A 637 -9.29 -36.49 30.57
CA GLU A 637 -9.26 -35.03 30.58
C GLU A 637 -7.84 -34.45 30.61
N GLU A 638 -7.56 -33.47 29.74
CA GLU A 638 -6.70 -32.34 30.08
C GLU A 638 -7.40 -31.06 29.59
N VAL A 639 -7.47 -30.04 30.44
CA VAL A 639 -8.06 -28.74 30.11
C VAL A 639 -6.98 -27.92 29.40
N VAL A 640 -7.15 -27.65 28.11
CA VAL A 640 -6.22 -26.82 27.33
C VAL A 640 -6.50 -25.35 27.62
N ASP A 641 -5.55 -24.66 28.25
CA ASP A 641 -5.63 -23.22 28.54
C ASP A 641 -5.42 -22.40 27.25
N PRO A 642 -6.25 -21.39 26.92
CA PRO A 642 -6.18 -20.65 25.65
C PRO A 642 -4.86 -19.92 25.39
N THR A 643 -4.03 -19.70 26.41
CA THR A 643 -2.75 -18.98 26.33
C THR A 643 -1.54 -19.87 25.99
N ASP A 644 -1.69 -21.19 26.05
CA ASP A 644 -0.62 -22.16 25.77
C ASP A 644 -0.68 -22.75 24.34
N VAL A 645 -1.60 -22.22 23.51
CA VAL A 645 -1.86 -22.74 22.17
C VAL A 645 -0.83 -22.19 21.19
N ASP A 646 0.10 -23.04 20.74
CA ASP A 646 0.89 -22.77 19.55
C ASP A 646 -0.02 -22.90 18.31
N PHE A 647 -0.44 -21.76 17.77
CA PHE A 647 -1.22 -21.67 16.54
C PHE A 647 -0.40 -22.03 15.29
N SER A 648 0.90 -22.28 15.44
CA SER A 648 1.77 -22.68 14.36
C SER A 648 1.55 -24.15 13.99
N LEU A 649 1.43 -24.44 12.70
CA LEU A 649 1.58 -25.79 12.14
C LEU A 649 3.06 -26.28 12.20
N ASN A 650 3.88 -25.71 13.08
CA ASN A 650 5.29 -26.05 13.20
C ASN A 650 5.42 -27.38 13.95
N PHE A 651 5.86 -28.42 13.25
CA PHE A 651 6.32 -29.64 13.87
C PHE A 651 7.71 -29.37 14.47
N PRO A 652 7.91 -29.41 15.79
CA PRO A 652 9.24 -29.39 16.35
C PRO A 652 9.94 -30.69 15.95
N ASP A 653 11.02 -30.56 15.18
CA ASP A 653 12.03 -31.60 14.99
C ASP A 653 12.76 -31.78 16.34
N LYS A 654 12.17 -32.58 17.23
CA LYS A 654 12.82 -33.11 18.43
C LYS A 654 12.74 -34.62 18.37
N GLY A 655 13.91 -35.22 18.23
CA GLY A 655 14.10 -36.65 18.01
C GLY A 655 13.69 -37.54 19.17
N ASP A 656 13.56 -38.82 18.81
CA ASP A 656 13.67 -40.04 19.60
C ASP A 656 13.44 -39.94 21.11
N GLU A 657 12.28 -40.44 21.55
CA GLU A 657 12.26 -41.48 22.59
C GLU A 657 11.25 -42.58 22.22
N ALA A 658 11.76 -43.81 22.17
CA ALA A 658 11.11 -45.12 22.21
C ALA A 658 10.46 -45.72 20.92
N LEU A 659 11.34 -46.22 20.03
CA LEU A 659 11.22 -47.54 19.35
C LEU A 659 11.28 -48.70 20.40
N PRO A 660 10.97 -50.02 20.14
CA PRO A 660 11.59 -50.84 19.05
C PRO A 660 10.85 -52.18 18.66
N PRO A 661 11.46 -53.22 18.02
CA PRO A 661 12.45 -53.29 16.91
C PRO A 661 12.13 -54.36 15.82
N GLY A 662 12.95 -54.38 14.76
CA GLY A 662 13.25 -55.57 13.93
C GLY A 662 14.16 -55.22 12.72
N SER A 663 15.47 -55.09 12.90
CA SER A 663 16.53 -56.12 12.71
C SER A 663 16.87 -56.46 11.25
N ALA A 664 18.04 -55.99 10.76
CA ALA A 664 19.17 -56.86 10.36
C ALA A 664 20.41 -56.07 9.85
N ARG A 665 21.53 -56.21 10.58
CA ARG A 665 22.97 -56.36 10.21
C ARG A 665 23.57 -55.52 9.06
N SER A 666 24.54 -54.62 9.29
CA SER A 666 25.98 -54.77 9.68
C SER A 666 26.91 -55.26 8.55
N THR A 667 27.82 -54.39 8.07
CA THR A 667 29.28 -54.43 8.37
C THR A 667 30.05 -53.27 7.72
N ASP A 668 30.91 -52.66 8.55
CA ASP A 668 32.25 -52.08 8.34
C ASP A 668 32.61 -51.03 7.27
N ARG A 669 33.00 -49.85 7.81
CA ARG A 669 34.31 -49.18 7.71
C ARG A 669 34.87 -48.78 6.33
N SER A 670 34.90 -47.47 6.05
CA SER A 670 36.15 -46.70 5.83
C SER A 670 35.90 -45.25 5.40
N VAL A 671 36.83 -44.40 5.84
CA VAL A 671 37.07 -43.00 5.46
C VAL A 671 37.19 -42.85 3.95
N ILE A 672 36.56 -41.83 3.34
CA ILE A 672 37.03 -41.03 2.19
C ILE A 672 36.03 -39.88 1.94
N LYS A 673 36.55 -38.65 1.79
CA LYS A 673 35.82 -37.47 1.28
C LYS A 673 35.29 -37.73 -0.14
N PRO A 674 34.19 -37.09 -0.56
CA PRO A 674 34.20 -36.58 -1.93
C PRO A 674 33.52 -35.22 -2.14
N ASP A 675 34.20 -34.42 -2.95
CA ASP A 675 33.63 -33.46 -3.88
C ASP A 675 32.66 -34.14 -4.87
N ARG A 676 31.80 -33.30 -5.49
CA ARG A 676 30.98 -33.52 -6.71
C ARG A 676 29.47 -33.72 -6.50
N THR A 677 28.75 -32.64 -6.85
CA THR A 677 27.67 -32.60 -7.86
C THR A 677 26.86 -33.88 -8.08
N TYR A 678 25.59 -33.89 -7.68
CA TYR A 678 24.50 -34.54 -8.42
C TYR A 678 23.21 -33.70 -8.20
N THR A 679 22.55 -33.17 -9.24
CA THR A 679 21.59 -33.82 -10.14
C THR A 679 20.37 -34.38 -9.39
N THR A 680 19.25 -33.66 -9.50
CA THR A 680 17.92 -34.02 -9.00
C THR A 680 17.33 -35.16 -9.84
N PRO A 681 16.74 -36.22 -9.24
CA PRO A 681 15.97 -37.20 -9.98
C PRO A 681 14.51 -36.74 -10.11
N MET A 682 14.02 -36.72 -11.35
CA MET A 682 12.59 -36.65 -11.64
C MET A 682 11.91 -37.97 -11.26
N SER A 683 10.72 -37.92 -10.67
CA SER A 683 9.78 -39.05 -10.69
C SER A 683 8.37 -38.58 -11.01
N ALA A 684 7.98 -38.97 -12.21
CA ALA A 684 6.70 -38.95 -12.90
C ALA A 684 5.42 -38.91 -12.04
N ARG A 685 4.50 -38.01 -12.44
CA ARG A 685 3.06 -38.25 -12.36
C ARG A 685 2.52 -38.50 -13.77
N LYS A 686 1.82 -39.64 -13.89
CA LYS A 686 1.04 -40.07 -15.05
C LYS A 686 -0.15 -39.13 -15.26
N THR A 687 -0.33 -38.68 -16.50
CA THR A 687 -1.63 -38.29 -17.05
C THR A 687 -1.82 -38.97 -18.39
N VAL A 688 -3.04 -39.43 -18.59
CA VAL A 688 -3.52 -40.22 -19.72
C VAL A 688 -3.72 -39.32 -20.95
N GLU A 689 -3.50 -39.94 -22.10
CA GLU A 689 -3.32 -39.44 -23.46
C GLU A 689 -4.41 -38.48 -23.99
N ASN A 690 -3.96 -37.45 -24.71
CA ASN A 690 -4.53 -37.11 -26.02
C ASN A 690 -3.35 -36.96 -27.00
N LYS A 691 -3.19 -37.95 -27.90
CA LYS A 691 -2.06 -38.05 -28.83
C LYS A 691 -2.30 -37.20 -30.07
N GLN A 692 -1.64 -36.06 -30.16
CA GLN A 692 -1.12 -35.50 -31.41
C GLN A 692 0.32 -35.00 -31.17
N THR A 693 1.20 -35.33 -32.09
CA THR A 693 2.67 -35.41 -31.98
C THR A 693 3.36 -34.07 -31.71
N LEU A 694 3.80 -33.86 -30.46
CA LEU A 694 4.87 -32.92 -30.12
C LEU A 694 6.21 -33.51 -30.60
N GLN A 695 6.77 -32.98 -31.69
CA GLN A 695 8.10 -33.39 -32.15
C GLN A 695 9.19 -32.69 -31.32
N PRO A 696 10.23 -33.43 -30.89
CA PRO A 696 11.36 -32.86 -30.16
C PRO A 696 12.28 -32.06 -31.10
N LEU A 697 12.58 -30.81 -30.73
CA LEU A 697 13.56 -29.98 -31.40
C LEU A 697 14.98 -30.53 -31.16
N ALA A 698 15.45 -31.41 -32.06
CA ALA A 698 16.74 -32.08 -31.94
C ALA A 698 17.63 -32.01 -33.20
N ASP A 699 17.26 -31.23 -34.24
CA ASP A 699 18.16 -31.03 -35.38
C ASP A 699 19.10 -29.82 -35.11
N PRO A 700 20.41 -30.04 -34.90
CA PRO A 700 21.36 -28.96 -34.68
C PRO A 700 21.48 -27.99 -35.87
N ARG A 701 21.09 -28.41 -37.08
CA ARG A 701 21.10 -27.56 -38.28
C ARG A 701 20.04 -26.45 -38.19
N VAL A 702 18.86 -26.77 -37.69
CA VAL A 702 17.76 -25.80 -37.49
C VAL A 702 18.09 -24.81 -36.39
N VAL A 703 18.64 -25.28 -35.26
CA VAL A 703 19.04 -24.39 -34.17
C VAL A 703 20.16 -23.45 -34.61
N SER A 704 21.16 -23.95 -35.36
CA SER A 704 22.24 -23.12 -35.90
C SER A 704 21.71 -22.08 -36.90
N LEU A 705 20.76 -22.45 -37.76
CA LEU A 705 20.11 -21.53 -38.69
C LEU A 705 19.30 -20.46 -37.95
N LEU A 706 18.48 -20.84 -36.97
CA LEU A 706 17.70 -19.90 -36.17
C LEU A 706 18.61 -18.92 -35.39
N GLN A 707 19.71 -19.40 -34.82
CA GLN A 707 20.69 -18.55 -34.13
C GLN A 707 21.43 -17.63 -35.09
N ARG A 708 21.83 -18.11 -36.28
CA ARG A 708 22.55 -17.34 -37.29
C ARG A 708 21.69 -16.22 -37.88
N VAL A 709 20.44 -16.53 -38.23
CA VAL A 709 19.55 -15.61 -38.93
C VAL A 709 18.80 -14.69 -37.97
N PHE A 710 18.27 -15.24 -36.87
CA PHE A 710 17.39 -14.50 -35.95
C PHE A 710 18.02 -14.19 -34.59
N GLY A 711 19.29 -14.55 -34.34
CA GLY A 711 19.97 -14.30 -33.07
C GLY A 711 19.96 -12.83 -32.63
N ASN A 712 20.20 -11.90 -33.56
CA ASN A 712 20.17 -10.46 -33.29
C ASN A 712 18.76 -9.85 -33.38
N GLN A 713 17.77 -10.60 -33.88
CA GLN A 713 16.39 -10.18 -34.10
C GLN A 713 15.38 -11.00 -33.26
N LYS A 714 15.84 -11.65 -32.18
CA LYS A 714 15.02 -12.53 -31.32
C LYS A 714 13.71 -11.87 -30.87
N TYR A 715 13.77 -10.58 -30.53
CA TYR A 715 12.59 -9.82 -30.09
C TYR A 715 11.61 -9.57 -31.25
N GLN A 716 12.11 -9.28 -32.44
CA GLN A 716 11.30 -9.08 -33.64
C GLN A 716 10.64 -10.39 -34.08
N LEU A 717 11.38 -11.51 -34.04
CA LEU A 717 10.85 -12.86 -34.27
C LEU A 717 9.74 -13.22 -33.27
N ARG A 718 9.99 -13.03 -31.97
CA ARG A 718 8.99 -13.31 -30.93
C ARG A 718 7.72 -12.47 -31.09
N ARG A 719 7.86 -11.20 -31.49
CA ARG A 719 6.74 -10.31 -31.76
C ARG A 719 5.96 -10.76 -33.00
N ALA A 720 6.65 -11.09 -34.09
CA ALA A 720 6.05 -11.54 -35.34
C ALA A 720 5.27 -12.86 -35.19
N LEU A 721 5.78 -13.79 -34.38
CA LEU A 721 5.09 -15.05 -34.04
C LEU A 721 3.83 -14.78 -33.21
N ARG A 722 3.91 -13.89 -32.21
CA ARG A 722 2.74 -13.50 -31.38
C ARG A 722 1.67 -12.74 -32.15
N GLU A 723 2.04 -11.93 -33.15
CA GLU A 723 1.08 -11.19 -33.96
C GLU A 723 0.25 -12.11 -34.87
N ARG A 724 0.77 -13.30 -35.18
CA ARG A 724 0.08 -14.32 -36.01
C ARG A 724 -0.61 -15.41 -35.20
N ASP A 725 -0.34 -15.48 -33.90
CA ASP A 725 -1.05 -16.33 -32.95
C ASP A 725 -2.37 -15.65 -32.53
N VAL A 726 -3.40 -15.80 -33.36
CA VAL A 726 -4.73 -15.18 -33.14
C VAL A 726 -5.39 -15.70 -31.86
N GLU A 727 -5.16 -16.97 -31.51
CA GLU A 727 -5.78 -17.64 -30.37
C GLU A 727 -5.00 -17.43 -29.06
N LYS A 728 -3.79 -16.89 -29.11
CA LYS A 728 -2.86 -16.68 -27.98
C LYS A 728 -2.58 -17.97 -27.20
N ASN A 729 -2.59 -19.11 -27.88
CA ASN A 729 -2.38 -20.42 -27.29
C ASN A 729 -0.92 -20.87 -27.37
N GLY A 730 -0.04 -20.07 -27.99
CA GLY A 730 1.40 -20.39 -28.14
C GLY A 730 1.70 -21.31 -29.33
N ILE A 731 0.72 -21.62 -30.17
CA ILE A 731 0.79 -22.62 -31.22
C ILE A 731 0.52 -21.96 -32.57
N LEU A 732 1.32 -22.29 -33.59
CA LEU A 732 1.14 -21.77 -34.95
C LEU A 732 1.09 -22.90 -35.99
N HIS A 733 0.29 -22.68 -37.04
CA HIS A 733 0.28 -23.53 -38.23
C HIS A 733 1.38 -23.12 -39.23
N GLU A 734 1.63 -23.97 -40.23
CA GLU A 734 2.71 -23.81 -41.21
C GLU A 734 2.73 -22.43 -41.88
N ASP A 735 1.60 -22.02 -42.46
CA ASP A 735 1.50 -20.75 -43.20
C ASP A 735 1.78 -19.54 -42.29
N GLU A 736 1.24 -19.56 -41.07
CA GLU A 736 1.41 -18.50 -40.08
C GLU A 736 2.85 -18.45 -39.55
N PHE A 737 3.45 -19.61 -39.34
CA PHE A 737 4.83 -19.74 -38.86
C PHE A 737 5.85 -19.35 -39.93
N MET A 738 5.61 -19.67 -41.20
CA MET A 738 6.51 -19.30 -42.30
C MET A 738 6.38 -17.80 -42.65
N ASP A 739 5.17 -17.25 -42.64
CA ASP A 739 4.94 -15.81 -42.80
C ASP A 739 5.56 -15.00 -41.64
N ALA A 740 5.32 -15.46 -40.40
CA ALA A 740 6.31 -15.53 -39.30
C ALA A 740 7.71 -15.01 -39.60
N LEU A 741 8.48 -15.98 -40.09
CA LEU A 741 9.91 -15.90 -40.34
C LEU A 741 10.24 -14.94 -41.48
N LEU A 742 9.48 -14.98 -42.56
CA LEU A 742 9.73 -14.17 -43.76
C LEU A 742 9.52 -12.67 -43.52
N SER A 743 8.63 -12.28 -42.60
CA SER A 743 8.47 -10.86 -42.24
C SER A 743 9.66 -10.27 -41.48
N VAL A 744 10.39 -11.11 -40.74
CA VAL A 744 11.53 -10.67 -39.91
C VAL A 744 12.83 -10.81 -40.68
N ALA A 745 12.97 -11.88 -41.46
CA ALA A 745 14.12 -12.13 -42.32
C ALA A 745 13.67 -12.43 -43.76
N PRO A 746 13.33 -11.39 -44.55
CA PRO A 746 12.97 -11.57 -45.97
C PRO A 746 14.14 -12.08 -46.83
N GLN A 747 15.37 -12.08 -46.30
CA GLN A 747 16.57 -12.61 -46.93
C GLN A 747 16.80 -14.13 -46.70
N LEU A 748 15.83 -14.85 -46.13
CA LEU A 748 15.92 -16.30 -45.96
C LEU A 748 15.96 -16.97 -47.35
N SER A 749 16.94 -17.85 -47.61
CA SER A 749 17.00 -18.55 -48.89
C SER A 749 15.87 -19.58 -48.99
N ASP A 750 15.44 -19.88 -50.21
CA ASP A 750 14.42 -20.91 -50.45
C ASP A 750 14.85 -22.25 -49.82
N ASP A 751 16.12 -22.64 -49.94
CA ASP A 751 16.67 -23.85 -49.31
C ASP A 751 16.57 -23.85 -47.78
N ASP A 752 16.84 -22.70 -47.13
CA ASP A 752 16.75 -22.53 -45.68
C ASP A 752 15.27 -22.57 -45.22
N SER A 753 14.35 -22.06 -46.04
CA SER A 753 12.91 -22.10 -45.79
C SER A 753 12.33 -23.51 -45.93
N TYR A 754 12.76 -24.27 -46.94
CA TYR A 754 12.38 -25.68 -47.13
C TYR A 754 12.89 -26.54 -45.99
N LEU A 755 14.09 -26.28 -45.48
CA LEU A 755 14.64 -27.01 -44.34
C LEU A 755 13.82 -26.78 -43.06
N LEU A 756 13.30 -25.57 -42.84
CA LEU A 756 12.41 -25.29 -41.70
C LEU A 756 11.04 -25.96 -41.88
N ALA A 757 10.46 -25.88 -43.09
CA ALA A 757 9.19 -26.52 -43.39
C ALA A 757 9.26 -28.06 -43.24
N ASP A 758 10.32 -28.71 -43.75
CA ASP A 758 10.50 -30.17 -43.68
C ASP A 758 10.65 -30.68 -42.24
N VAL A 759 11.35 -29.92 -41.38
CA VAL A 759 11.59 -30.33 -40.00
C VAL A 759 10.38 -30.08 -39.10
N PHE A 760 9.67 -28.97 -39.28
CA PHE A 760 8.54 -28.61 -38.41
C PHE A 760 7.19 -29.10 -38.92
N PHE A 761 7.05 -29.27 -40.23
CA PHE A 761 5.79 -29.61 -40.88
C PHE A 761 5.94 -30.77 -41.90
N PRO A 762 6.39 -31.96 -41.46
CA PRO A 762 6.53 -33.12 -42.36
C PRO A 762 5.19 -33.69 -42.84
N THR A 763 4.07 -33.30 -42.23
CA THR A 763 2.71 -33.74 -42.61
C THR A 763 1.70 -32.59 -42.51
N THR A 764 0.63 -32.65 -43.31
CA THR A 764 -0.50 -31.70 -43.26
C THR A 764 -1.21 -31.81 -41.89
N ASN A 765 -1.29 -30.71 -41.14
CA ASN A 765 -1.78 -30.55 -39.75
C ASN A 765 -0.71 -30.60 -38.63
N CYS A 766 0.57 -30.46 -38.97
CA CYS A 766 1.58 -30.18 -37.96
C CYS A 766 1.43 -28.76 -37.39
N ILE A 767 1.75 -28.60 -36.10
CA ILE A 767 1.66 -27.36 -35.36
C ILE A 767 2.97 -27.13 -34.59
N VAL A 768 3.38 -25.88 -34.45
CA VAL A 768 4.63 -25.51 -33.77
C VAL A 768 4.32 -24.73 -32.50
N ASP A 769 4.78 -25.26 -31.37
CA ASP A 769 4.88 -24.54 -30.09
C ASP A 769 6.08 -23.58 -30.15
N TYR A 770 5.80 -22.31 -30.48
CA TYR A 770 6.86 -21.33 -30.66
C TYR A 770 7.51 -20.86 -29.36
N PRO A 771 6.85 -20.83 -28.17
CA PRO A 771 7.53 -20.64 -26.89
C PRO A 771 8.65 -21.65 -26.65
N VAL A 772 8.37 -22.95 -26.80
CA VAL A 772 9.35 -24.02 -26.60
C VAL A 772 10.48 -23.93 -27.64
N LEU A 773 10.16 -23.60 -28.89
CA LEU A 773 11.14 -23.37 -29.95
C LEU A 773 12.07 -22.19 -29.65
N LEU A 774 11.54 -21.05 -29.19
CA LEU A 774 12.35 -19.86 -28.90
C LEU A 774 13.24 -20.07 -27.67
N ASP A 775 12.79 -20.84 -26.68
CA ASP A 775 13.58 -21.15 -25.50
C ASP A 775 14.70 -22.14 -25.81
N SER A 776 14.42 -23.17 -26.61
CA SER A 776 15.42 -24.15 -27.06
C SER A 776 16.42 -23.57 -28.07
N ALA A 777 15.99 -22.72 -29.00
CA ALA A 777 16.86 -22.13 -30.01
C ALA A 777 17.78 -21.02 -29.44
N PHE A 778 17.36 -20.29 -28.39
CA PHE A 778 18.07 -19.10 -27.90
C PHE A 778 18.43 -19.12 -26.41
N GLN A 779 18.40 -20.28 -25.75
CA GLN A 779 19.03 -20.44 -24.43
C GLN A 779 20.54 -20.27 -24.55
N LYS A 780 21.11 -19.33 -23.78
CA LYS A 780 22.58 -19.25 -23.61
C LYS A 780 23.02 -20.47 -22.80
N ARG A 781 23.81 -21.35 -23.41
CA ARG A 781 24.60 -22.35 -22.67
C ARG A 781 25.68 -21.66 -21.84
#